data_AF-A0A7R9L0H3-F1
#
_entry.id   AF-A0A7R9L0H3-F1
#
_cell.length_a   1.000
_cell.length_b   1.000
_cell.length_c   1.000
_cell.angle_alpha   90.00
_cell.angle_beta   90.00
_cell.angle_gamma   90.00
#
_symmetry.space_group_name_H-M   'P 1'
#
loop_
_entity.id
_entity.type
_entity.pdbx_description
1 polymer ?
#
loop_
_entity_poly.entity_id
_entity_poly.type
_entity_poly.pdbx_seq_one_letter_code
_entity_poly.pdbx_strand_id
1 'polypeptide(L)'
;MVAGAETAMGVSIGAQLGNNAEYVTAIHDLGEILMKRVFSPWIAADFIFYKTPMGRKFKQSLNTLHSFTRTVIEERKSQYMEALNGKPVAVDTKPDDNIYLSDKKRRRLAFLDLLLDYHVKDNALTIDDMREEVDTFMFEGHDTTSVSMSWTLYLLGRHPKVQDRLHEELDAVFGTDITRDITAEDIARMTYLDAVLKESLRMYPSVPFIGRKLNEDFRCRDYVIPKDTNVFLFIERMHYDPEVFPEPLRFLPERFLENSTSNINAYTYVPFSAGARSCIGKRFAVTEEKIILAKVCLNFRLESLEPLDKIQPSSEMVFRAKDALNVSINGHIWNVLQKIAMITLEEKKQKVLQFNGAMVAPFTPFDDNGEVDVSQIPAYLKYLVDSGVDGLYICGTTGEGYSLTNDEKVAIVSAWRQAIDAQSAGHLLSIVNVSSTCLKESLQLSRKVQDLGFDAIAVLPPIYYKPTNVDEWVDYMRAFTIAAPQTPLYYYHNALSVVDIMKAVAEGVKQLPQFSGFKFADKDFVRFSLLQKNFGKQLKFFMSSETMLLASLTGLDCSAANCVVFNFARVVESYKLMVKHVRDGDLESARRQQNIITEEGQRHRTAANFFVSAKHQFNQDVKHLVETILQLTFGFDTFAVLLKIKLIMATLAQKKQKVLQFSGAMVAPFTPFDDNGEVDVSQIPAYLKYLVDSGVDGLYICGTTGEGYSLTNDEKVAIVSAWRQAIDAQSAGHLLSVVNVSSTCLKESLQLSRKVQDLGFDAIAVLPPIYYKPTNVGEWVDYMRTFTIAAPQTPLYYYHNAKRVVDIMKAVAEGVKQLPQFSAFKFADSDFVRFSLLQKNFGKQLKFFMSSE
;
A
#
# COMPACT_ATOMS: atom_id res chain seq x y z
N MET A 1 15.58 25.12 13.22
CA MET A 1 14.68 26.30 13.16
C MET A 1 13.21 25.95 13.32
N VAL A 2 12.69 24.93 12.62
CA VAL A 2 11.31 24.42 12.81
C VAL A 2 11.01 24.12 14.28
N ALA A 3 11.88 23.35 14.94
CA ALA A 3 11.72 23.01 16.36
C ALA A 3 11.57 24.26 17.25
N GLY A 4 12.47 25.25 17.15
CA GLY A 4 12.36 26.50 17.91
C GLY A 4 11.10 27.33 17.62
N ALA A 5 10.74 27.51 16.34
CA ALA A 5 9.60 28.34 15.96
C ALA A 5 8.25 27.69 16.28
N GLU A 6 8.07 26.42 15.93
CA GLU A 6 6.78 25.75 16.09
C GLU A 6 6.57 25.24 17.51
N THR A 7 7.60 24.68 18.17
CA THR A 7 7.42 24.10 19.51
C THR A 7 7.60 25.11 20.64
N ALA A 8 8.54 26.06 20.53
CA ALA A 8 8.76 27.06 21.58
C ALA A 8 7.97 28.35 21.37
N MET A 9 7.79 28.81 20.12
CA MET A 9 7.03 30.04 19.80
C MET A 9 5.57 29.77 19.38
N GLY A 10 5.23 28.54 18.97
CA GLY A 10 3.87 28.20 18.56
C GLY A 10 3.48 28.76 17.19
N VAL A 11 4.44 29.13 16.34
CA VAL A 11 4.21 29.73 15.02
C VAL A 11 4.92 28.93 13.95
N SER A 12 4.20 28.55 12.88
CA SER A 12 4.81 27.92 11.72
C SER A 12 5.37 29.00 10.78
N ILE A 13 6.69 28.97 10.59
CA ILE A 13 7.42 29.94 9.77
C ILE A 13 7.77 29.40 8.37
N GLY A 14 7.26 28.21 8.00
CA GLY A 14 7.56 27.58 6.71
C GLY A 14 9.06 27.34 6.46
N ALA A 15 9.85 27.06 7.52
CA ALA A 15 11.31 27.00 7.41
C ALA A 15 11.82 25.90 6.46
N GLN A 16 11.06 24.82 6.27
CA GLN A 16 11.39 23.78 5.29
C GLN A 16 11.09 24.17 3.84
N LEU A 17 10.28 25.21 3.63
CA LEU A 17 9.92 25.74 2.30
C LEU A 17 10.85 26.88 1.85
N GLY A 18 11.82 27.29 2.69
CA GLY A 18 12.79 28.34 2.38
C GLY A 18 12.32 29.77 2.68
N ASN A 19 11.17 29.94 3.33
CA ASN A 19 10.54 31.25 3.58
C ASN A 19 11.31 32.16 4.57
N ASN A 20 12.41 31.68 5.12
CA ASN A 20 13.21 32.28 6.20
C ASN A 20 14.68 32.53 5.78
N ALA A 21 15.02 32.43 4.50
CA ALA A 21 16.38 32.56 4.00
C ALA A 21 17.03 33.91 4.35
N GLU A 22 16.27 35.01 4.32
CA GLU A 22 16.75 36.34 4.69
C GLU A 22 17.16 36.42 6.16
N TYR A 23 16.38 35.78 7.05
CA TYR A 23 16.67 35.73 8.50
C TYR A 23 17.97 34.95 8.78
N VAL A 24 18.13 33.77 8.17
CA VAL A 24 19.37 32.96 8.29
C VAL A 24 20.59 33.72 7.77
N THR A 25 20.45 34.39 6.62
CA THR A 25 21.53 35.18 6.03
C THR A 25 21.92 36.36 6.94
N ALA A 26 20.93 37.05 7.50
CA ALA A 26 21.17 38.16 8.43
C ALA A 26 21.95 37.70 9.67
N ILE A 27 21.68 36.51 10.19
CA ILE A 27 22.37 35.91 11.33
C ILE A 27 23.83 35.63 11.03
N HIS A 28 24.11 34.99 9.89
CA HIS A 28 25.48 34.74 9.47
C HIS A 28 26.26 36.05 9.28
N ASP A 29 25.64 37.05 8.63
CA ASP A 29 26.24 38.37 8.45
C ASP A 29 26.56 39.07 9.77
N LEU A 30 25.63 39.05 10.73
CA LEU A 30 25.84 39.62 12.06
C LEU A 30 26.98 38.93 12.80
N GLY A 31 27.04 37.60 12.74
CA GLY A 31 28.10 36.80 13.37
C GLY A 31 29.48 37.13 12.83
N GLU A 32 29.64 37.13 11.50
CA GLU A 32 30.90 37.44 10.83
C GLU A 32 31.37 38.88 11.14
N ILE A 33 30.45 39.84 11.06
CA ILE A 33 30.74 41.25 11.32
C ILE A 33 31.12 41.48 12.79
N LEU A 34 30.42 40.85 13.74
CA LEU A 34 30.72 40.97 15.16
C LEU A 34 32.13 40.46 15.46
N MET A 35 32.49 39.29 14.91
CA MET A 35 33.83 38.72 15.08
C MET A 35 34.92 39.64 14.51
N LYS A 36 34.73 40.18 13.30
CA LYS A 36 35.66 41.16 12.72
C LYS A 36 35.79 42.41 13.59
N ARG A 37 34.68 42.89 14.16
CA ARG A 37 34.64 44.07 15.01
C ARG A 37 35.40 43.87 16.32
N VAL A 38 35.23 42.71 16.98
CA VAL A 38 35.93 42.37 18.22
C VAL A 38 37.45 42.44 18.05
N PHE A 39 37.98 42.00 16.91
CA PHE A 39 39.42 41.97 16.62
C PHE A 39 39.96 43.21 15.88
N SER A 40 39.13 44.24 15.66
CA SER A 40 39.52 45.44 14.89
C SER A 40 39.40 46.72 15.75
N PRO A 41 40.47 47.10 16.48
CA PRO A 41 40.45 48.26 17.37
C PRO A 41 40.02 49.58 16.70
N TRP A 42 40.32 49.77 15.41
CA TRP A 42 40.01 50.99 14.66
C TRP A 42 38.52 51.18 14.35
N ILE A 43 37.68 50.16 14.55
CA ILE A 43 36.21 50.24 14.46
C ILE A 43 35.52 49.92 15.79
N ALA A 44 36.25 49.97 16.90
CA ALA A 44 35.68 49.71 18.22
C ALA A 44 34.60 50.74 18.58
N ALA A 45 34.87 52.03 18.30
CA ALA A 45 33.92 53.11 18.56
C ALA A 45 32.67 53.00 17.67
N ASP A 46 31.48 52.95 18.29
CA ASP A 46 30.19 52.82 17.60
C ASP A 46 30.00 53.84 16.48
N PHE A 47 30.34 55.11 16.75
CA PHE A 47 30.22 56.19 15.77
C PHE A 47 31.02 55.92 14.49
N ILE A 48 32.24 55.38 14.61
CA ILE A 48 33.09 55.05 13.47
C ILE A 48 32.51 53.82 12.76
N PHE A 49 32.18 52.79 13.52
CA PHE A 49 31.64 51.53 13.00
C PHE A 49 30.40 51.75 12.13
N TYR A 50 29.38 52.45 12.63
CA TYR A 50 28.12 52.66 11.90
C TYR A 50 28.27 53.52 10.63
N LYS A 51 29.40 54.24 10.47
CA LYS A 51 29.72 54.96 9.23
C LYS A 51 30.45 54.09 8.19
N THR A 52 30.95 52.92 8.56
CA THR A 52 31.58 51.98 7.63
C THR A 52 30.53 51.19 6.82
N PRO A 53 30.88 50.63 5.64
CA PRO A 53 30.02 49.69 4.93
C PRO A 53 29.57 48.51 5.81
N MET A 54 30.49 48.00 6.64
CA MET A 54 30.25 46.90 7.56
C MET A 54 29.23 47.26 8.65
N GLY A 55 29.33 48.45 9.26
CA GLY A 55 28.34 48.88 10.25
C GLY A 55 26.97 49.20 9.66
N ARG A 56 26.89 49.64 8.40
CA ARG A 56 25.61 49.75 7.68
C ARG A 56 24.97 48.38 7.44
N LYS A 57 25.76 47.39 6.98
CA LYS A 57 25.31 46.01 6.79
C LYS A 57 24.84 45.41 8.12
N PHE A 58 25.61 45.58 9.20
CA PHE A 58 25.23 45.18 10.55
C PHE A 58 23.87 45.75 10.96
N LYS A 59 23.63 47.05 10.75
CA LYS A 59 22.36 47.69 11.08
C LYS A 59 21.19 47.14 10.26
N GLN A 60 21.42 46.86 8.97
CA GLN A 60 20.41 46.25 8.09
C GLN A 60 20.05 44.84 8.56
N SER A 61 21.04 43.97 8.78
CA SER A 61 20.83 42.60 9.24
C SER A 61 20.16 42.57 10.62
N LEU A 62 20.53 43.48 11.52
CA LEU A 62 19.89 43.62 12.83
C LEU A 62 18.41 44.02 12.71
N ASN A 63 18.09 44.93 11.79
CA ASN A 63 16.71 45.31 11.52
C ASN A 63 15.89 44.13 10.99
N THR A 64 16.44 43.32 10.07
CA THR A 64 15.80 42.10 9.56
C THR A 64 15.51 41.10 10.67
N LEU A 65 16.46 40.88 11.58
CA LEU A 65 16.30 39.98 12.72
C LEU A 65 15.17 40.47 13.65
N HIS A 66 15.22 41.75 14.04
CA HIS A 66 14.20 42.32 14.92
C HIS A 66 12.81 42.41 14.27
N SER A 67 12.71 42.66 12.96
CA SER A 67 11.42 42.68 12.27
C SER A 67 10.80 41.30 12.24
N PHE A 68 11.61 40.27 11.98
CA PHE A 68 11.15 38.89 11.95
C PHE A 68 10.60 38.46 13.31
N THR A 69 11.34 38.69 14.39
CA THR A 69 10.89 38.35 15.75
C THR A 69 9.64 39.12 16.17
N ARG A 70 9.53 40.40 15.80
CA ARG A 70 8.30 41.17 16.05
C ARG A 70 7.10 40.57 15.33
N THR A 71 7.25 40.16 14.07
CA THR A 71 6.18 39.50 13.32
C THR A 71 5.72 38.22 13.99
N VAL A 72 6.65 37.38 14.46
CA VAL A 72 6.33 36.15 15.21
C VAL A 72 5.55 36.45 16.49
N ILE A 73 5.98 37.46 17.25
CA ILE A 73 5.30 37.88 18.49
C ILE A 73 3.91 38.43 18.20
N GLU A 74 3.77 39.28 17.19
CA GLU A 74 2.49 39.88 16.79
C GLU A 74 1.48 38.83 16.32
N GLU A 75 1.92 37.91 15.46
CA GLU A 75 1.11 36.80 14.98
C GLU A 75 0.64 35.91 16.13
N ARG A 76 1.56 35.47 16.99
CA ARG A 76 1.20 34.61 18.13
C ARG A 76 0.31 35.34 19.13
N LYS A 77 0.58 36.63 19.39
CA LYS A 77 -0.26 37.47 20.25
C LYS A 77 -1.69 37.58 19.72
N SER A 78 -1.87 37.75 18.40
CA SER A 78 -3.20 37.78 17.79
C SER A 78 -3.94 36.46 18.03
N GLN A 79 -3.29 35.32 17.75
CA GLN A 79 -3.85 33.98 17.98
C GLN A 79 -4.22 33.75 19.45
N TYR A 80 -3.34 34.17 20.37
CA TYR A 80 -3.54 34.05 21.81
C TYR A 80 -4.74 34.89 22.31
N MET A 81 -4.89 36.13 21.81
CA MET A 81 -6.02 36.99 22.15
C MET A 81 -7.35 36.49 21.56
N GLU A 82 -7.33 35.88 20.37
CA GLU A 82 -8.50 35.21 19.79
C GLU A 82 -8.95 34.00 20.61
N ALA A 83 -8.00 33.19 21.09
CA ALA A 83 -8.27 32.05 21.96
C ALA A 83 -8.90 32.46 23.30
N LEU A 84 -8.47 33.58 23.89
CA LEU A 84 -9.05 34.15 25.11
C LEU A 84 -10.52 34.61 24.93
N ASN A 85 -10.90 34.98 23.71
CA ASN A 85 -12.25 35.47 23.37
C ASN A 85 -13.25 34.35 22.99
N GLY A 86 -12.89 33.07 23.19
CA GLY A 86 -13.81 31.94 23.05
C GLY A 86 -14.09 31.49 21.60
N LYS A 87 -13.29 31.91 20.62
CA LYS A 87 -13.31 31.33 19.27
C LYS A 87 -12.33 30.14 19.19
N PRO A 88 -12.71 29.01 18.58
CA PRO A 88 -11.80 27.88 18.43
C PRO A 88 -10.68 28.27 17.46
N VAL A 89 -9.45 28.35 17.96
CA VAL A 89 -8.25 28.51 17.14
C VAL A 89 -7.92 27.14 16.56
N ALA A 90 -7.84 27.04 15.23
CA ALA A 90 -7.39 25.84 14.55
C ALA A 90 -5.90 25.63 14.87
N VAL A 91 -5.61 24.70 15.79
CA VAL A 91 -4.26 24.18 16.00
C VAL A 91 -4.24 22.78 15.41
N ASP A 92 -3.37 22.58 14.43
CA ASP A 92 -3.23 21.35 13.64
C ASP A 92 -2.44 20.30 14.45
N THR A 93 -2.99 19.85 15.57
CA THR A 93 -2.43 18.75 16.39
C THR A 93 -3.32 17.52 16.33
N LYS A 94 -2.69 16.36 16.13
CA LYS A 94 -3.33 15.04 16.02
C LYS A 94 -4.29 14.74 17.19
N PRO A 95 -5.27 13.82 17.02
CA PRO A 95 -6.44 13.67 17.90
C PRO A 95 -6.19 13.10 19.31
N ASP A 96 -4.96 12.72 19.67
CA ASP A 96 -4.66 12.08 20.97
C ASP A 96 -4.21 13.06 22.08
N ASP A 97 -3.87 14.30 21.73
CA ASP A 97 -3.76 15.35 22.73
C ASP A 97 -5.17 15.91 22.96
N ASN A 98 -5.86 15.37 23.98
CA ASN A 98 -7.11 15.93 24.50
C ASN A 98 -6.89 17.39 24.96
N ILE A 99 -6.94 18.34 24.03
CA ILE A 99 -7.05 19.78 24.26
C ILE A 99 -8.53 20.13 24.44
N TYR A 100 -9.26 19.42 25.31
CA TYR A 100 -10.57 19.86 25.81
C TYR A 100 -10.78 19.45 27.27
N LEU A 101 -10.76 20.48 28.13
CA LEU A 101 -11.49 20.61 29.40
C LEU A 101 -11.59 19.38 30.31
N SER A 102 -10.54 19.09 31.09
CA SER A 102 -10.72 18.59 32.47
C SER A 102 -9.47 18.78 33.35
N ASP A 103 -9.73 19.20 34.59
CA ASP A 103 -8.92 19.12 35.81
C ASP A 103 -7.55 19.83 35.96
N LYS A 104 -7.58 20.89 36.80
CA LYS A 104 -6.67 21.35 37.88
C LYS A 104 -5.20 20.85 37.98
N LYS A 105 -4.52 20.52 36.88
CA LYS A 105 -3.04 20.42 36.81
C LYS A 105 -2.53 21.56 35.92
N ARG A 106 -1.59 22.36 36.42
CA ARG A 106 -0.98 23.51 35.71
C ARG A 106 -0.64 23.12 34.25
N ARG A 107 -1.33 23.76 33.30
CA ARG A 107 -1.10 23.68 31.85
C ARG A 107 0.36 23.99 31.53
N ARG A 108 1.04 23.17 30.71
CA ARG A 108 2.35 23.52 30.13
C ARG A 108 2.09 24.38 28.89
N LEU A 109 2.30 25.68 29.02
CA LEU A 109 2.23 26.62 27.90
C LEU A 109 3.53 26.56 27.08
N ALA A 110 3.45 26.85 25.78
CA ALA A 110 4.65 27.16 24.99
C ALA A 110 5.36 28.38 25.59
N PHE A 111 6.66 28.54 25.30
CA PHE A 111 7.47 29.59 25.92
C PHE A 111 6.91 31.00 25.63
N LEU A 112 6.58 31.29 24.37
CA LEU A 112 5.98 32.57 24.00
C LEU A 112 4.59 32.77 24.62
N ASP A 113 3.78 31.71 24.72
CA ASP A 113 2.48 31.79 25.40
C ASP A 113 2.61 32.11 26.89
N LEU A 114 3.67 31.65 27.54
CA LEU A 114 3.98 31.98 28.93
C LEU A 114 4.40 33.45 29.08
N LEU A 115 5.23 33.98 28.17
CA LEU A 115 5.58 35.40 28.16
C LEU A 115 4.36 36.29 27.89
N LEU A 116 3.49 35.88 26.97
CA LEU A 116 2.24 36.56 26.66
C LEU A 116 1.27 36.54 27.86
N ASP A 117 1.21 35.45 28.62
CA ASP A 117 0.40 35.35 29.84
C ASP A 117 0.80 36.41 30.88
N TYR A 118 2.11 36.58 31.13
CA TYR A 118 2.64 37.61 32.04
C TYR A 118 2.47 39.04 31.51
N HIS A 119 2.59 39.24 30.19
CA HIS A 119 2.33 40.53 29.55
C HIS A 119 0.86 40.94 29.66
N VAL A 120 -0.07 40.00 29.41
CA VAL A 120 -1.52 40.27 29.37
C VAL A 120 -2.13 40.36 30.78
N LYS A 121 -1.71 39.52 31.73
CA LYS A 121 -2.32 39.47 33.08
C LYS A 121 -1.72 40.48 34.05
N ASP A 122 -0.39 40.58 34.08
CA ASP A 122 0.33 41.31 35.13
C ASP A 122 1.05 42.57 34.61
N ASN A 123 1.04 42.80 33.29
CA ASN A 123 1.82 43.85 32.60
C ASN A 123 3.30 43.90 33.04
N ALA A 124 3.83 42.75 33.46
CA ALA A 124 5.14 42.62 34.09
C ALA A 124 6.29 42.59 33.07
N LEU A 125 5.98 42.37 31.79
CA LEU A 125 6.94 42.32 30.69
C LEU A 125 6.47 43.25 29.57
N THR A 126 7.36 44.08 29.05
CA THR A 126 7.10 44.90 27.86
C THR A 126 7.23 44.06 26.58
N ILE A 127 6.76 44.58 25.44
CA ILE A 127 6.95 43.92 24.14
C ILE A 127 8.43 43.84 23.78
N ASP A 128 9.23 44.84 24.15
CA ASP A 128 10.66 44.82 23.91
C ASP A 128 11.37 43.77 24.78
N ASP A 129 10.96 43.60 26.05
CA ASP A 129 11.48 42.52 26.91
C ASP A 129 11.15 41.13 26.33
N MET A 130 9.92 40.93 25.85
CA MET A 130 9.53 39.67 25.20
C MET A 130 10.34 39.42 23.92
N ARG A 131 10.56 40.46 23.11
CA ARG A 131 11.38 40.37 21.91
C ARG A 131 12.80 39.93 22.23
N GLU A 132 13.43 40.47 23.28
CA GLU A 132 14.78 40.07 23.68
C GLU A 132 14.87 38.59 24.09
N GLU A 133 13.88 38.08 24.81
CA GLU A 133 13.80 36.67 25.18
C GLU A 133 13.54 35.77 23.96
N VAL A 134 12.63 36.17 23.07
CA VAL A 134 12.34 35.43 21.83
C VAL A 134 13.55 35.44 20.89
N ASP A 135 14.24 36.59 20.74
CA ASP A 135 15.46 36.72 19.95
C ASP A 135 16.53 35.73 20.45
N THR A 136 16.71 35.61 21.76
CA THR A 136 17.65 34.67 22.38
C THR A 136 17.34 33.22 21.98
N PHE A 137 16.09 32.77 22.13
CA PHE A 137 15.70 31.40 21.79
C PHE A 137 15.71 31.12 20.29
N MET A 138 15.28 32.07 19.45
CA MET A 138 15.22 31.87 18.00
C MET A 138 16.61 31.91 17.37
N PHE A 139 17.47 32.82 17.81
CA PHE A 139 18.86 32.94 17.35
C PHE A 139 19.72 31.79 17.89
N GLU A 140 19.88 31.70 19.20
CA GLU A 140 20.82 30.76 19.82
C GLU A 140 20.35 29.31 19.65
N GLY A 141 19.04 29.07 19.61
CA GLY A 141 18.46 27.73 19.56
C GLY A 141 18.46 27.07 18.18
N HIS A 142 18.61 27.80 17.07
CA HIS A 142 18.71 27.17 15.75
C HIS A 142 20.16 26.97 15.30
N ASP A 143 21.01 27.97 15.50
CA ASP A 143 22.32 27.98 14.86
C ASP A 143 23.29 27.02 15.55
N THR A 144 23.30 27.04 16.89
CA THR A 144 24.16 26.17 17.69
C THR A 144 23.77 24.69 17.58
N THR A 145 22.47 24.38 17.58
CA THR A 145 21.96 23.01 17.36
C THR A 145 22.30 22.52 15.95
N SER A 146 22.17 23.36 14.92
CA SER A 146 22.51 22.97 13.54
C SER A 146 23.99 22.58 13.39
N VAL A 147 24.87 23.32 14.06
CA VAL A 147 26.31 23.02 14.11
C VAL A 147 26.59 21.71 14.84
N SER A 148 26.00 21.52 16.03
CA SER A 148 26.12 20.28 16.83
C SER A 148 25.67 19.05 16.04
N MET A 149 24.51 19.14 15.39
CA MET A 149 23.97 18.08 14.52
C MET A 149 24.90 17.78 13.34
N SER A 150 25.41 18.81 12.66
CA SER A 150 26.29 18.64 11.49
C SER A 150 27.57 17.89 11.84
N TRP A 151 28.23 18.27 12.94
CA TRP A 151 29.42 17.58 13.42
C TRP A 151 29.12 16.17 13.92
N THR A 152 27.99 15.97 14.60
CA THR A 152 27.60 14.64 15.10
C THR A 152 27.32 13.67 13.95
N LEU A 153 26.58 14.09 12.93
CA LEU A 153 26.32 13.27 11.74
C LEU A 153 27.61 12.93 10.99
N TYR A 154 28.52 13.90 10.86
CA TYR A 154 29.84 13.68 10.29
C TYR A 154 30.66 12.66 11.10
N LEU A 155 30.73 12.81 12.43
CA LEU A 155 31.45 11.86 13.29
C LEU A 155 30.85 10.45 13.20
N LEU A 156 29.53 10.31 13.22
CA LEU A 156 28.87 9.01 13.04
C LEU A 156 29.23 8.36 11.69
N GLY A 157 29.23 9.14 10.61
CA GLY A 157 29.61 8.67 9.27
C GLY A 157 31.10 8.29 9.14
N ARG A 158 31.98 8.80 10.01
CA ARG A 158 33.40 8.44 10.06
C ARG A 158 33.71 7.24 10.95
N HIS A 159 32.81 6.89 11.86
CA HIS A 159 33.04 5.86 12.87
C HIS A 159 32.00 4.73 12.80
N PRO A 160 32.12 3.81 11.82
CA PRO A 160 31.15 2.72 11.62
C PRO A 160 30.86 1.90 12.86
N LYS A 161 31.88 1.57 13.67
CA LYS A 161 31.70 0.78 14.90
C LYS A 161 30.87 1.50 15.97
N VAL A 162 31.02 2.82 16.07
CA VAL A 162 30.20 3.64 16.98
C VAL A 162 28.77 3.68 16.46
N GLN A 163 28.59 3.83 15.15
CA GLN A 163 27.29 3.84 14.50
C GLN A 163 26.57 2.49 14.66
N ASP A 164 27.27 1.36 14.48
CA ASP A 164 26.71 0.01 14.63
C ASP A 164 26.21 -0.19 16.07
N ARG A 165 27.00 0.20 17.08
CA ARG A 165 26.59 0.15 18.49
C ARG A 165 25.42 1.08 18.81
N LEU A 166 25.35 2.24 18.16
CA LEU A 166 24.20 3.13 18.29
C LEU A 166 22.93 2.50 17.70
N HIS A 167 23.03 1.81 16.56
CA HIS A 167 21.90 1.08 15.98
C HIS A 167 21.44 -0.05 16.90
N GLU A 168 22.36 -0.80 17.52
CA GLU A 168 22.02 -1.83 18.53
C GLU A 168 21.22 -1.25 19.72
N GLU A 169 21.59 -0.07 20.21
CA GLU A 169 20.82 0.61 21.26
C GLU A 169 19.42 0.99 20.77
N LEU A 170 19.31 1.60 19.59
CA LEU A 170 18.03 2.04 19.04
C LEU A 170 17.10 0.85 18.75
N ASP A 171 17.64 -0.24 18.20
CA ASP A 171 16.89 -1.49 17.99
C ASP A 171 16.34 -2.04 19.31
N ALA A 172 17.13 -1.98 20.39
CA ALA A 172 16.67 -2.40 21.72
C ALA A 172 15.60 -1.45 22.32
N VAL A 173 15.64 -0.16 21.98
CA VAL A 173 14.66 0.84 22.44
C VAL A 173 13.31 0.70 21.72
N PHE A 174 13.34 0.54 20.39
CA PHE A 174 12.14 0.59 19.55
C PHE A 174 11.58 -0.79 19.16
N GLY A 175 12.40 -1.84 19.18
CA GLY A 175 11.97 -3.20 18.84
C GLY A 175 11.40 -3.28 17.43
N THR A 176 10.19 -3.86 17.29
CA THR A 176 9.51 -4.02 16.00
C THR A 176 8.72 -2.79 15.54
N ASP A 177 8.39 -1.86 16.46
CA ASP A 177 7.64 -0.65 16.13
C ASP A 177 8.56 0.57 16.13
N ILE A 178 9.22 0.73 15.00
CA ILE A 178 10.13 1.84 14.67
C ILE A 178 9.40 3.07 14.11
N THR A 179 8.11 2.94 13.77
CA THR A 179 7.31 3.99 13.13
C THR A 179 6.60 4.89 14.13
N ARG A 180 6.41 4.43 15.37
CA ARG A 180 5.80 5.23 16.44
C ARG A 180 6.59 6.49 16.78
N ASP A 181 5.91 7.39 17.47
CA ASP A 181 6.50 8.60 18.01
C ASP A 181 7.47 8.27 19.17
N ILE A 182 8.53 9.08 19.30
CA ILE A 182 9.55 8.91 20.34
C ILE A 182 9.01 9.51 21.64
N THR A 183 8.94 8.70 22.68
CA THR A 183 8.44 9.10 24.00
C THR A 183 9.57 9.62 24.91
N ALA A 184 9.20 10.30 26.00
CA ALA A 184 10.16 10.73 27.00
C ALA A 184 10.91 9.55 27.66
N GLU A 185 10.27 8.39 27.78
CA GLU A 185 10.88 7.18 28.32
C GLU A 185 11.92 6.59 27.36
N ASP A 186 11.65 6.61 26.05
CA ASP A 186 12.64 6.21 25.04
C ASP A 186 13.89 7.09 25.12
N ILE A 187 13.70 8.41 25.20
CA ILE A 187 14.80 9.38 25.28
C ILE A 187 15.65 9.13 26.53
N ALA A 188 15.04 8.75 27.65
CA ALA A 188 15.77 8.38 28.87
C ALA A 188 16.60 7.10 28.70
N ARG A 189 16.14 6.16 27.87
CA ARG A 189 16.84 4.89 27.57
C ARG A 189 17.95 5.01 26.52
N MET A 190 17.97 6.07 25.72
CA MET A 190 19.02 6.35 24.71
C MET A 190 20.33 6.83 25.36
N THR A 191 20.98 5.96 26.13
CA THR A 191 22.18 6.26 26.93
C THR A 191 23.46 6.41 26.09
N TYR A 192 23.62 5.57 25.07
CA TYR A 192 24.76 5.59 24.16
C TYR A 192 24.64 6.73 23.16
N LEU A 193 23.44 7.02 22.65
CA LEU A 193 23.20 8.22 21.85
C LEU A 193 23.55 9.51 22.63
N ASP A 194 23.22 9.57 23.92
CA ASP A 194 23.60 10.68 24.80
C ASP A 194 25.13 10.79 24.93
N ALA A 195 25.83 9.67 25.05
CA ALA A 195 27.28 9.62 25.10
C ALA A 195 27.94 10.04 23.77
N VAL A 196 27.37 9.63 22.63
CA VAL A 196 27.78 10.04 21.28
C VAL A 196 27.65 11.55 21.13
N LEU A 197 26.48 12.11 21.47
CA LEU A 197 26.23 13.55 21.39
C LEU A 197 27.19 14.33 22.32
N LYS A 198 27.43 13.82 23.53
CA LYS A 198 28.35 14.47 24.47
C LYS A 198 29.78 14.51 23.97
N GLU A 199 30.27 13.44 23.37
CA GLU A 199 31.61 13.38 22.78
C GLU A 199 31.72 14.24 21.52
N SER A 200 30.67 14.31 20.70
CA SER A 200 30.62 15.24 19.56
C SER A 200 30.74 16.69 20.03
N LEU A 201 29.98 17.09 21.05
CA LEU A 201 30.05 18.43 21.65
C LEU A 201 31.35 18.69 22.42
N ARG A 202 32.05 17.65 22.89
CA ARG A 202 33.39 17.79 23.46
C ARG A 202 34.37 18.19 22.37
N MET A 203 34.39 17.42 21.28
CA MET A 203 35.32 17.63 20.17
C MET A 203 35.00 18.92 19.41
N TYR A 204 33.73 19.13 19.09
CA TYR A 204 33.26 20.26 18.30
C TYR A 204 32.16 21.02 19.04
N PRO A 205 32.51 21.75 20.12
CA PRO A 205 31.52 22.52 20.87
C PRO A 205 30.95 23.62 19.99
N SER A 206 29.62 23.72 19.90
CA SER A 206 28.97 24.73 19.05
C SER A 206 29.43 26.15 19.36
N VAL A 207 29.70 26.46 20.63
CA VAL A 207 30.31 27.72 21.09
C VAL A 207 31.74 27.45 21.58
N PRO A 208 32.78 27.83 20.81
CA PRO A 208 34.16 27.45 21.11
C PRO A 208 34.83 28.25 22.22
N PHE A 209 34.31 29.45 22.53
CA PHE A 209 34.82 30.28 23.62
C PHE A 209 33.71 31.14 24.23
N ILE A 210 33.90 31.55 25.48
CA ILE A 210 33.01 32.49 26.19
C ILE A 210 33.81 33.62 26.82
N GLY A 211 33.26 34.84 26.80
CA GLY A 211 33.85 36.03 27.41
C GLY A 211 33.13 36.45 28.70
N ARG A 212 33.87 37.00 29.67
CA ARG A 212 33.34 37.63 30.89
C ARG A 212 34.10 38.92 31.18
N LYS A 213 33.38 39.99 31.53
CA LYS A 213 34.00 41.19 32.09
C LYS A 213 33.99 41.10 33.61
N LEU A 214 35.14 41.29 34.25
CA LEU A 214 35.25 41.26 35.71
C LEU A 214 34.66 42.53 36.32
N ASN A 215 33.78 42.38 37.30
CA ASN A 215 33.17 43.49 38.03
C ASN A 215 33.99 43.92 39.27
N GLU A 216 34.92 43.08 39.69
CA GLU A 216 35.83 43.24 40.81
C GLU A 216 37.15 42.49 40.54
N ASP A 217 38.18 42.73 41.36
CA ASP A 217 39.45 42.03 41.25
C ASP A 217 39.25 40.53 41.52
N PHE A 218 39.67 39.68 40.60
CA PHE A 218 39.52 38.23 40.68
C PHE A 218 40.84 37.55 41.02
N ARG A 219 40.92 36.91 42.18
CA ARG A 219 42.11 36.15 42.60
C ARG A 219 42.05 34.73 42.04
N CYS A 220 42.95 34.42 41.10
CA CYS A 220 43.12 33.10 40.52
C CYS A 220 44.48 32.52 40.92
N ARG A 221 44.49 31.58 41.88
CA ARG A 221 45.71 31.05 42.51
C ARG A 221 46.57 32.20 43.07
N ASP A 222 47.78 32.36 42.54
CA ASP A 222 48.75 33.38 42.97
C ASP A 222 48.62 34.71 42.20
N TYR A 223 47.68 34.80 41.25
CA TYR A 223 47.47 35.96 40.40
C TYR A 223 46.21 36.73 40.81
N VAL A 224 46.26 38.06 40.68
CA VAL A 224 45.09 38.94 40.77
C VAL A 224 44.82 39.51 39.38
N ILE A 225 43.65 39.18 38.83
CA ILE A 225 43.17 39.75 37.57
C ILE A 225 42.35 41.00 37.92
N PRO A 226 42.73 42.20 37.48
CA PRO A 226 42.05 43.43 37.87
C PRO A 226 40.60 43.48 37.40
N LYS A 227 39.78 44.22 38.17
CA LYS A 227 38.46 44.69 37.76
C LYS A 227 38.49 45.31 36.36
N ASP A 228 37.36 45.21 35.65
CA ASP A 228 37.14 45.70 34.29
C ASP A 228 37.92 44.96 33.19
N THR A 229 38.64 43.88 33.54
CA THR A 229 39.30 42.99 32.57
C THR A 229 38.30 42.07 31.88
N ASN A 230 38.43 41.91 30.56
CA ASN A 230 37.72 40.87 29.80
C ASN A 230 38.53 39.56 29.84
N VAL A 231 37.92 38.51 30.38
CA VAL A 231 38.49 37.15 30.45
C VAL A 231 37.78 36.26 29.44
N PHE A 232 38.55 35.58 28.61
CA PHE A 232 38.04 34.62 27.63
C PHE A 232 38.42 33.20 28.03
N LEU A 233 37.44 32.30 28.02
CA LEU A 233 37.62 30.87 28.24
C LEU A 233 37.45 30.15 26.91
N PHE A 234 38.51 29.50 26.43
CA PHE A 234 38.49 28.74 25.18
C PHE A 234 38.05 27.29 25.47
N ILE A 235 36.74 27.07 25.44
CA ILE A 235 36.09 25.79 25.73
C ILE A 235 36.67 24.68 24.85
N GLU A 236 36.82 24.93 23.55
CA GLU A 236 37.43 23.98 22.61
C GLU A 236 38.82 23.52 23.09
N ARG A 237 39.69 24.47 23.47
CA ARG A 237 41.05 24.15 23.91
C ARG A 237 41.09 23.42 25.24
N MET A 238 40.19 23.78 26.16
CA MET A 238 40.03 23.05 27.42
C MET A 238 39.58 21.60 27.18
N HIS A 239 38.68 21.38 26.22
CA HIS A 239 38.19 20.04 25.87
C HIS A 239 39.23 19.19 25.11
N TYR A 240 40.28 19.81 24.58
CA TYR A 240 41.42 19.14 23.95
C TYR A 240 42.62 18.92 24.86
N ASP A 241 42.53 19.32 26.13
CA ASP A 241 43.60 19.10 27.09
C ASP A 241 43.74 17.60 27.41
N PRO A 242 44.87 16.95 27.06
CA PRO A 242 45.07 15.52 27.31
C PRO A 242 45.19 15.17 28.79
N GLU A 243 45.48 16.14 29.69
CA GLU A 243 45.48 15.91 31.14
C GLU A 243 44.06 15.71 31.68
N VAL A 244 43.07 16.33 31.02
CA VAL A 244 41.66 16.23 31.38
C VAL A 244 40.94 15.15 30.56
N PHE A 245 41.24 15.07 29.27
CA PHE A 245 40.66 14.13 28.31
C PHE A 245 41.76 13.33 27.59
N PRO A 246 42.21 12.18 28.14
CA PRO A 246 43.26 11.36 27.52
C PRO A 246 42.86 10.91 26.11
N GLU A 247 43.75 10.96 25.11
CA GLU A 247 43.39 10.79 23.67
C GLU A 247 42.30 11.79 23.18
N PRO A 248 42.51 13.11 23.34
CA PRO A 248 41.45 14.11 23.15
C PRO A 248 40.97 14.26 21.70
N LEU A 249 41.74 13.79 20.72
CA LEU A 249 41.41 13.87 19.30
C LEU A 249 40.72 12.60 18.77
N ARG A 250 40.58 11.57 19.60
CA ARG A 250 39.91 10.32 19.23
C ARG A 250 38.45 10.36 19.67
N PHE A 251 37.54 10.11 18.74
CA PHE A 251 36.10 10.03 19.03
C PHE A 251 35.79 8.78 19.86
N LEU A 252 35.55 8.98 21.16
CA LEU A 252 35.31 7.93 22.14
C LEU A 252 34.07 8.25 23.00
N PRO A 253 32.86 7.93 22.52
CA PRO A 253 31.62 8.09 23.28
C PRO A 253 31.65 7.43 24.66
N GLU A 254 32.37 6.31 24.79
CA GLU A 254 32.47 5.50 26.01
C GLU A 254 32.92 6.30 27.25
N ARG A 255 33.58 7.45 27.07
CA ARG A 255 33.96 8.36 28.16
C ARG A 255 32.80 8.80 29.02
N PHE A 256 31.62 8.96 28.42
CA PHE A 256 30.43 9.52 29.07
C PHE A 256 29.44 8.47 29.56
N LEU A 257 29.79 7.18 29.50
CA LEU A 257 29.00 6.09 30.09
C LEU A 257 29.27 5.96 31.60
N GLU A 258 28.29 5.50 32.37
CA GLU A 258 28.39 5.38 33.84
C GLU A 258 29.53 4.46 34.29
N ASN A 259 29.88 3.45 33.49
CA ASN A 259 30.96 2.49 33.77
C ASN A 259 32.36 3.00 33.35
N SER A 260 32.48 4.27 32.97
CA SER A 260 33.74 4.90 32.57
C SER A 260 34.64 5.15 33.78
N THR A 261 35.96 4.94 33.62
CA THR A 261 36.97 5.33 34.62
C THR A 261 37.29 6.83 34.57
N SER A 262 36.66 7.60 33.67
CA SER A 262 36.91 9.02 33.47
C SER A 262 36.19 9.85 34.53
N ASN A 263 36.92 10.40 35.50
CA ASN A 263 36.35 11.34 36.48
C ASN A 263 36.26 12.75 35.87
N ILE A 264 35.22 12.97 35.05
CA ILE A 264 35.02 14.26 34.36
C ILE A 264 34.38 15.25 35.34
N ASN A 265 35.14 16.28 35.72
CA ASN A 265 34.64 17.36 36.57
C ASN A 265 33.54 18.16 35.84
N ALA A 266 32.49 18.55 36.55
CA ALA A 266 31.38 19.34 36.00
C ALA A 266 31.82 20.70 35.41
N TYR A 267 33.01 21.20 35.76
CA TYR A 267 33.60 22.44 35.24
C TYR A 267 34.67 22.21 34.15
N THR A 268 34.95 20.95 33.78
CA THR A 268 35.88 20.62 32.68
C THR A 268 35.18 20.20 31.39
N TYR A 269 33.93 19.73 31.47
CA TYR A 269 33.06 19.51 30.32
C TYR A 269 31.93 20.54 30.31
N VAL A 270 32.11 21.63 29.55
CA VAL A 270 31.22 22.81 29.61
C VAL A 270 30.72 23.28 28.24
N PRO A 271 30.23 22.39 27.35
CA PRO A 271 29.72 22.81 26.03
C PRO A 271 28.48 23.72 26.12
N PHE A 272 27.80 23.71 27.26
CA PHE A 272 26.66 24.58 27.58
C PHE A 272 26.99 25.60 28.68
N SER A 273 28.27 25.90 28.92
CA SER A 273 28.75 26.68 30.07
C SER A 273 28.37 26.02 31.42
N ALA A 274 28.73 26.64 32.55
CA ALA A 274 28.46 26.14 33.90
C ALA A 274 28.08 27.29 34.87
N GLY A 275 27.50 26.92 36.02
CA GLY A 275 27.10 27.86 37.07
C GLY A 275 25.87 28.70 36.72
N ALA A 276 25.76 29.90 37.31
CA ALA A 276 24.59 30.77 37.16
C ALA A 276 24.36 31.30 35.72
N ARG A 277 25.34 31.13 34.83
CA ARG A 277 25.28 31.48 33.41
C ARG A 277 25.44 30.23 32.52
N SER A 278 24.97 29.07 32.98
CA SER A 278 24.77 27.90 32.13
C SER A 278 23.64 28.16 31.13
N CYS A 279 23.73 27.58 29.94
CA CYS A 279 22.71 27.74 28.89
C CYS A 279 21.31 27.32 29.40
N ILE A 280 20.35 28.23 29.27
CA ILE A 280 18.95 27.98 29.63
C ILE A 280 18.29 26.93 28.72
N GLY A 281 18.70 26.88 27.45
CA GLY A 281 18.18 25.97 26.43
C GLY A 281 18.74 24.54 26.48
N LYS A 282 19.70 24.22 27.36
CA LYS A 282 20.43 22.93 27.36
C LYS A 282 19.52 21.70 27.29
N ARG A 283 18.46 21.66 28.12
CA ARG A 283 17.54 20.51 28.17
C ARG A 283 16.73 20.38 26.89
N PHE A 284 16.31 21.50 26.32
CA PHE A 284 15.56 21.52 25.06
C PHE A 284 16.44 21.05 23.91
N ALA A 285 17.64 21.63 23.76
CA ALA A 285 18.61 21.28 22.73
C ALA A 285 18.96 19.78 22.73
N VAL A 286 19.35 19.23 23.88
CA VAL A 286 19.69 17.79 23.98
C VAL A 286 18.49 16.90 23.64
N THR A 287 17.28 17.31 24.01
CA THR A 287 16.07 16.52 23.72
C THR A 287 15.77 16.51 22.22
N GLU A 288 15.77 17.68 21.57
CA GLU A 288 15.51 17.78 20.13
C GLU A 288 16.60 17.07 19.31
N GLU A 289 17.88 17.23 19.67
CA GLU A 289 19.00 16.58 18.98
C GLU A 289 18.90 15.06 19.06
N LYS A 290 18.58 14.50 20.24
CA LYS A 290 18.40 13.06 20.40
C LYS A 290 17.25 12.53 19.55
N ILE A 291 16.12 13.24 19.49
CA ILE A 291 14.96 12.85 18.67
C ILE A 291 15.36 12.82 17.19
N ILE A 292 16.01 13.87 16.69
CA ILE A 292 16.41 13.97 15.29
C ILE A 292 17.45 12.90 14.95
N LEU A 293 18.51 12.76 15.76
CA LEU A 293 19.56 11.76 15.54
C LEU A 293 19.00 10.33 15.59
N ALA A 294 18.12 10.02 16.54
CA ALA A 294 17.47 8.72 16.62
C ALA A 294 16.64 8.44 15.36
N LYS A 295 15.81 9.39 14.90
CA LYS A 295 15.03 9.22 13.67
C LYS A 295 15.91 9.03 12.44
N VAL A 296 17.03 9.76 12.33
CA VAL A 296 17.99 9.58 11.23
C VAL A 296 18.62 8.19 11.29
N CYS A 297 19.18 7.78 12.43
CA CYS A 297 19.91 6.51 12.57
C CYS A 297 18.99 5.28 12.52
N LEU A 298 17.74 5.41 12.97
CA LEU A 298 16.72 4.37 12.76
C LEU A 298 16.53 4.09 11.27
N ASN A 299 16.50 5.12 10.44
CA ASN A 299 16.17 4.97 9.02
C ASN A 299 17.38 4.76 8.12
N PHE A 300 18.54 5.25 8.53
CA PHE A 300 19.67 5.40 7.63
C PHE A 300 21.01 5.08 8.28
N ARG A 301 21.91 4.59 7.44
CA ARG A 301 23.34 4.47 7.71
C ARG A 301 24.06 5.63 7.05
N LEU A 302 24.93 6.27 7.83
CA LEU A 302 25.68 7.46 7.44
C LEU A 302 27.10 7.07 7.01
N GLU A 303 27.61 7.72 5.96
CA GLU A 303 29.00 7.61 5.52
C GLU A 303 29.53 9.00 5.15
N SER A 304 30.57 9.45 5.84
CA SER A 304 31.17 10.76 5.53
C SER A 304 32.17 10.62 4.38
N LEU A 305 32.04 11.50 3.39
CA LEU A 305 32.79 11.40 2.13
C LEU A 305 34.21 11.96 2.25
N GLU A 306 34.41 13.01 3.05
CA GLU A 306 35.72 13.61 3.27
C GLU A 306 36.39 13.11 4.56
N PRO A 307 37.70 12.80 4.51
CA PRO A 307 38.48 12.59 5.72
C PRO A 307 38.73 13.92 6.45
N LEU A 308 38.98 13.85 7.76
CA LEU A 308 39.02 15.01 8.65
C LEU A 308 40.14 16.00 8.30
N ASP A 309 41.25 15.53 7.75
CA ASP A 309 42.39 16.35 7.31
C ASP A 309 42.06 17.26 6.11
N LYS A 310 40.96 16.98 5.38
CA LYS A 310 40.46 17.82 4.28
C LYS A 310 39.41 18.83 4.73
N ILE A 311 38.93 18.73 5.97
CA ILE A 311 37.97 19.67 6.54
C ILE A 311 38.75 20.74 7.29
N GLN A 312 38.36 22.00 7.10
CA GLN A 312 38.91 23.12 7.86
C GLN A 312 37.90 23.57 8.92
N PRO A 313 38.06 23.19 10.20
CA PRO A 313 37.26 23.76 11.29
C PRO A 313 37.57 25.25 11.46
N SER A 314 36.54 26.04 11.70
CA SER A 314 36.57 27.49 11.90
C SER A 314 35.92 27.84 13.23
N SER A 315 36.72 28.37 14.16
CA SER A 315 36.24 28.92 15.44
C SER A 315 35.77 30.36 15.26
N GLU A 316 34.61 30.53 14.63
CA GLU A 316 33.92 31.82 14.51
C GLU A 316 33.04 32.06 15.76
N MET A 317 31.94 32.78 15.61
CA MET A 317 30.92 32.88 16.67
C MET A 317 30.38 31.49 17.06
N VAL A 318 30.28 30.60 16.08
CA VAL A 318 29.99 29.17 16.27
C VAL A 318 31.04 28.31 15.56
N PHE A 319 31.26 27.09 16.04
CA PHE A 319 32.30 26.21 15.54
C PHE A 319 31.89 25.48 14.25
N ARG A 320 32.16 26.06 13.08
CA ARG A 320 31.72 25.52 11.78
C ARG A 320 32.84 24.85 11.02
N ALA A 321 32.50 24.01 10.05
CA ALA A 321 33.41 23.72 8.95
C ALA A 321 33.35 24.88 7.94
N LYS A 322 34.50 25.27 7.38
CA LYS A 322 34.57 26.31 6.35
C LYS A 322 33.88 25.87 5.04
N ASP A 323 34.01 24.60 4.71
CA ASP A 323 33.36 23.94 3.58
C ASP A 323 32.22 23.03 4.08
N ALA A 324 31.33 22.62 3.17
CA ALA A 324 30.24 21.72 3.49
C ALA A 324 30.75 20.35 3.98
N LEU A 325 30.10 19.79 5.01
CA LEU A 325 30.33 18.43 5.47
C LEU A 325 29.47 17.48 4.64
N ASN A 326 30.07 16.72 3.70
CA ASN A 326 29.28 15.83 2.86
C ASN A 326 29.13 14.45 3.52
N VAL A 327 27.88 14.08 3.77
CA VAL A 327 27.49 12.80 4.36
C VAL A 327 26.54 12.09 3.41
N SER A 328 26.92 10.89 2.98
CA SER A 328 26.06 9.95 2.26
C SER A 328 25.12 9.25 3.24
N ILE A 329 23.87 9.07 2.82
CA ILE A 329 22.78 8.49 3.61
C ILE A 329 22.26 7.27 2.85
N ASN A 330 22.43 6.08 3.43
CA ASN A 330 22.01 4.80 2.85
C ASN A 330 20.89 4.18 3.68
N GLY A 331 19.86 3.57 3.09
CA GLY A 331 18.76 2.97 3.86
C GLY A 331 19.21 1.85 4.81
N HIS A 332 18.96 1.97 6.12
CA HIS A 332 19.35 0.98 7.14
C HIS A 332 18.25 -0.08 7.35
N ILE A 333 17.01 0.35 7.59
CA ILE A 333 15.83 -0.52 7.79
C ILE A 333 15.57 -1.45 6.61
N TRP A 334 15.72 -0.96 5.38
CA TRP A 334 15.44 -1.73 4.18
C TRP A 334 16.33 -2.98 4.10
N ASN A 335 17.56 -2.94 4.61
CA ASN A 335 18.50 -4.05 4.57
C ASN A 335 18.20 -5.13 5.62
N VAL A 336 17.68 -4.76 6.80
CA VAL A 336 17.28 -5.73 7.84
C VAL A 336 15.93 -6.35 7.49
N LEU A 337 14.95 -5.53 7.08
CA LEU A 337 13.65 -6.02 6.62
C LEU A 337 13.77 -6.85 5.34
N GLN A 338 14.66 -6.52 4.39
CA GLN A 338 14.96 -7.39 3.25
C GLN A 338 15.50 -8.74 3.68
N LYS A 339 16.44 -8.77 4.64
CA LYS A 339 17.03 -10.04 5.08
C LYS A 339 15.98 -10.93 5.73
N ILE A 340 15.14 -10.39 6.61
CA ILE A 340 14.03 -11.14 7.23
C ILE A 340 13.02 -11.58 6.16
N ALA A 341 12.62 -10.67 5.26
CA ALA A 341 11.71 -10.95 4.14
C ALA A 341 12.23 -12.08 3.24
N MET A 342 13.53 -12.09 2.93
CA MET A 342 14.17 -13.10 2.10
C MET A 342 14.28 -14.45 2.80
N ILE A 343 14.52 -14.47 4.12
CA ILE A 343 14.52 -15.70 4.93
C ILE A 343 13.10 -16.31 4.93
N THR A 344 12.08 -15.51 5.23
CA THR A 344 10.68 -15.95 5.23
C THR A 344 10.25 -16.48 3.85
N LEU A 345 10.64 -15.79 2.77
CA LEU A 345 10.35 -16.24 1.41
C LEU A 345 10.99 -17.61 1.15
N GLU A 346 12.28 -17.77 1.46
CA GLU A 346 13.00 -19.01 1.19
C GLU A 346 12.44 -20.19 2.00
N GLU A 347 12.07 -19.99 3.27
CA GLU A 347 11.40 -21.01 4.09
C GLU A 347 10.07 -21.47 3.47
N LYS A 348 9.23 -20.52 3.04
CA LYS A 348 7.97 -20.84 2.35
C LYS A 348 8.23 -21.55 1.02
N LYS A 349 9.23 -21.12 0.24
CA LYS A 349 9.63 -21.80 -1.00
C LYS A 349 10.08 -23.24 -0.75
N GLN A 350 10.80 -23.51 0.33
CA GLN A 350 11.19 -24.87 0.68
C GLN A 350 9.99 -25.73 1.05
N LYS A 351 9.03 -25.22 1.83
CA LYS A 351 7.75 -25.91 2.13
C LYS A 351 7.02 -26.31 0.84
N VAL A 352 6.98 -25.40 -0.13
CA VAL A 352 6.42 -25.60 -1.47
C VAL A 352 7.16 -26.68 -2.26
N LEU A 353 8.49 -26.57 -2.38
CA LEU A 353 9.34 -27.48 -3.16
C LEU A 353 9.39 -28.89 -2.59
N GLN A 354 9.17 -29.05 -1.29
CA GLN A 354 9.16 -30.34 -0.60
C GLN A 354 7.77 -31.01 -0.57
N PHE A 355 6.70 -30.29 -0.95
CA PHE A 355 5.34 -30.79 -0.86
C PHE A 355 5.12 -32.09 -1.66
N ASN A 356 4.53 -33.11 -1.05
CA ASN A 356 4.09 -34.31 -1.76
C ASN A 356 2.79 -34.75 -1.12
N GLY A 357 1.77 -35.08 -1.93
CA GLY A 357 0.46 -35.44 -1.41
C GLY A 357 -0.71 -34.87 -2.20
N ALA A 358 -1.90 -35.03 -1.60
CA ALA A 358 -3.17 -34.59 -2.15
C ALA A 358 -3.48 -33.16 -1.70
N MET A 359 -3.42 -32.21 -2.62
CA MET A 359 -3.91 -30.85 -2.42
C MET A 359 -5.34 -30.72 -2.95
N VAL A 360 -6.27 -30.46 -2.04
CA VAL A 360 -7.68 -30.29 -2.39
C VAL A 360 -7.95 -28.86 -2.87
N ALA A 361 -8.78 -28.73 -3.91
CA ALA A 361 -9.38 -27.45 -4.28
C ALA A 361 -10.79 -27.39 -3.67
N PRO A 362 -10.98 -26.79 -2.47
CA PRO A 362 -12.28 -26.79 -1.79
C PRO A 362 -13.35 -26.01 -2.56
N PHE A 363 -14.61 -26.38 -2.32
CA PHE A 363 -15.77 -25.61 -2.77
C PHE A 363 -15.92 -24.33 -1.92
N THR A 364 -16.63 -23.35 -2.46
CA THR A 364 -17.11 -22.19 -1.68
C THR A 364 -18.50 -22.52 -1.15
N PRO A 365 -18.73 -22.50 0.17
CA PRO A 365 -20.07 -22.67 0.74
C PRO A 365 -20.95 -21.46 0.42
N PHE A 366 -22.20 -21.73 0.04
CA PHE A 366 -23.22 -20.71 -0.18
C PHE A 366 -24.46 -21.07 0.64
N ASP A 367 -25.18 -20.05 1.12
CA ASP A 367 -26.48 -20.22 1.74
C ASP A 367 -27.59 -20.45 0.69
N ASP A 368 -28.82 -20.67 1.15
CA ASP A 368 -29.99 -20.89 0.28
C ASP A 368 -30.33 -19.67 -0.60
N ASN A 369 -29.81 -18.49 -0.26
CA ASN A 369 -29.96 -17.26 -1.04
C ASN A 369 -28.85 -17.10 -2.11
N GLY A 370 -27.86 -17.99 -2.11
CA GLY A 370 -26.69 -17.92 -3.00
C GLY A 370 -25.63 -16.93 -2.52
N GLU A 371 -25.67 -16.50 -1.26
CA GLU A 371 -24.64 -15.67 -0.63
C GLU A 371 -23.55 -16.54 0.01
N VAL A 372 -22.32 -16.03 0.07
CA VAL A 372 -21.19 -16.79 0.62
C VAL A 372 -21.38 -17.04 2.12
N ASP A 373 -21.36 -18.31 2.52
CA ASP A 373 -21.48 -18.73 3.92
C ASP A 373 -20.11 -19.14 4.48
N VAL A 374 -19.35 -18.17 4.97
CA VAL A 374 -18.04 -18.41 5.58
C VAL A 374 -18.11 -19.20 6.90
N SER A 375 -19.29 -19.30 7.52
CA SER A 375 -19.46 -19.99 8.82
C SER A 375 -19.27 -21.51 8.72
N GLN A 376 -19.42 -22.07 7.52
CA GLN A 376 -19.21 -23.51 7.25
C GLN A 376 -17.74 -23.89 7.12
N ILE A 377 -16.84 -22.92 6.86
CA ILE A 377 -15.42 -23.18 6.56
C ILE A 377 -14.71 -23.95 7.69
N PRO A 378 -14.92 -23.66 9.00
CA PRO A 378 -14.30 -24.46 10.06
C PRO A 378 -14.71 -25.94 10.05
N ALA A 379 -16.01 -26.24 9.89
CA ALA A 379 -16.49 -27.62 9.83
C ALA A 379 -15.95 -28.35 8.59
N TYR A 380 -15.89 -27.64 7.46
CA TYR A 380 -15.35 -28.17 6.23
C TYR A 380 -13.84 -28.44 6.32
N LEU A 381 -13.05 -27.51 6.87
CA LEU A 381 -11.63 -27.72 7.12
C LEU A 381 -11.41 -28.97 7.99
N LYS A 382 -12.20 -29.13 9.06
CA LYS A 382 -12.13 -30.30 9.92
C LYS A 382 -12.36 -31.59 9.12
N TYR A 383 -13.40 -31.66 8.30
CA TYR A 383 -13.67 -32.81 7.44
C TYR A 383 -12.49 -33.12 6.50
N LEU A 384 -11.89 -32.09 5.89
CA LEU A 384 -10.76 -32.26 4.97
C LEU A 384 -9.52 -32.79 5.69
N VAL A 385 -9.21 -32.25 6.88
CA VAL A 385 -8.12 -32.74 7.74
C VAL A 385 -8.36 -34.20 8.14
N ASP A 386 -9.58 -34.54 8.59
CA ASP A 386 -9.96 -35.89 9.00
C ASP A 386 -9.90 -36.87 7.80
N SER A 387 -10.17 -36.39 6.58
CA SER A 387 -10.02 -37.14 5.33
C SER A 387 -8.57 -37.36 4.92
N GLY A 388 -7.62 -36.67 5.55
CA GLY A 388 -6.19 -36.79 5.31
C GLY A 388 -5.69 -36.02 4.09
N VAL A 389 -6.29 -34.89 3.72
CA VAL A 389 -5.67 -34.02 2.70
C VAL A 389 -4.36 -33.43 3.22
N ASP A 390 -3.41 -33.15 2.33
CA ASP A 390 -2.08 -32.65 2.71
C ASP A 390 -1.93 -31.13 2.42
N GLY A 391 -2.81 -30.56 1.61
CA GLY A 391 -2.81 -29.12 1.29
C GLY A 391 -4.14 -28.59 0.76
N LEU A 392 -4.27 -27.27 0.73
CA LEU A 392 -5.47 -26.51 0.34
C LEU A 392 -5.16 -25.57 -0.83
N TYR A 393 -6.02 -25.55 -1.84
CA TYR A 393 -5.98 -24.63 -2.97
C TYR A 393 -7.26 -23.78 -3.04
N ILE A 394 -7.27 -22.69 -2.28
CA ILE A 394 -8.45 -21.86 -2.00
C ILE A 394 -8.74 -20.91 -3.18
N CYS A 395 -10.02 -20.60 -3.41
CA CYS A 395 -10.50 -19.71 -4.48
C CYS A 395 -10.05 -20.13 -5.90
N GLY A 396 -9.78 -21.42 -6.10
CA GLY A 396 -9.55 -21.98 -7.43
C GLY A 396 -10.83 -22.01 -8.29
N THR A 397 -10.74 -22.64 -9.46
CA THR A 397 -11.89 -22.93 -10.31
C THR A 397 -13.02 -23.63 -9.55
N THR A 398 -12.68 -24.64 -8.75
CA THR A 398 -13.64 -25.41 -7.94
C THR A 398 -14.31 -24.56 -6.86
N GLY A 399 -13.57 -23.63 -6.26
CA GLY A 399 -14.12 -22.66 -5.30
C GLY A 399 -14.79 -21.47 -5.98
N GLU A 400 -15.06 -21.54 -7.28
CA GLU A 400 -15.71 -20.48 -8.07
C GLU A 400 -15.04 -19.11 -7.92
N GLY A 401 -13.72 -19.07 -7.76
CA GLY A 401 -12.97 -17.84 -7.52
C GLY A 401 -13.31 -16.71 -8.49
N TYR A 402 -13.55 -16.99 -9.77
CA TYR A 402 -13.89 -15.94 -10.76
C TYR A 402 -15.30 -15.41 -10.67
N SER A 403 -16.20 -16.15 -10.02
CA SER A 403 -17.59 -15.78 -9.84
C SER A 403 -17.82 -14.95 -8.58
N LEU A 404 -16.81 -14.86 -7.72
CA LEU A 404 -16.82 -14.13 -6.46
C LEU A 404 -16.31 -12.70 -6.65
N THR A 405 -16.90 -11.77 -5.90
CA THR A 405 -16.36 -10.41 -5.78
C THR A 405 -15.03 -10.42 -5.02
N ASN A 406 -14.25 -9.34 -5.11
CA ASN A 406 -13.01 -9.24 -4.34
C ASN A 406 -13.28 -9.30 -2.82
N ASP A 407 -14.34 -8.65 -2.34
CA ASP A 407 -14.72 -8.67 -0.92
C ASP A 407 -15.11 -10.07 -0.43
N GLU A 408 -15.84 -10.83 -1.25
CA GLU A 408 -16.18 -12.22 -0.96
C GLU A 408 -14.92 -13.08 -0.87
N LYS A 409 -13.95 -12.91 -1.78
CA LYS A 409 -12.65 -13.59 -1.68
C LYS A 409 -11.90 -13.22 -0.41
N VAL A 410 -11.85 -11.94 -0.04
CA VAL A 410 -11.20 -11.48 1.19
C VAL A 410 -11.85 -12.13 2.41
N ALA A 411 -13.19 -12.20 2.46
CA ALA A 411 -13.92 -12.84 3.54
C ALA A 411 -13.62 -14.35 3.62
N ILE A 412 -13.67 -15.06 2.49
CA ILE A 412 -13.36 -16.49 2.39
C ILE A 412 -11.93 -16.77 2.85
N VAL A 413 -10.95 -16.04 2.32
CA VAL A 413 -9.53 -16.23 2.63
C VAL A 413 -9.26 -15.93 4.11
N SER A 414 -9.88 -14.90 4.66
CA SER A 414 -9.76 -14.58 6.09
C SER A 414 -10.35 -15.69 6.97
N ALA A 415 -11.53 -16.23 6.59
CA ALA A 415 -12.18 -17.33 7.31
C ALA A 415 -11.38 -18.64 7.23
N TRP A 416 -10.80 -18.97 6.07
CA TRP A 416 -9.89 -20.11 5.94
C TRP A 416 -8.67 -19.95 6.84
N ARG A 417 -8.05 -18.76 6.87
CA ARG A 417 -6.88 -18.52 7.73
C ARG A 417 -7.23 -18.71 9.20
N GLN A 418 -8.32 -18.08 9.64
CA GLN A 418 -8.82 -18.20 11.01
C GLN A 418 -9.11 -19.66 11.39
N ALA A 419 -9.73 -20.43 10.49
CA ALA A 419 -10.00 -21.85 10.71
C ALA A 419 -8.71 -22.68 10.82
N ILE A 420 -7.71 -22.42 9.96
CA ILE A 420 -6.42 -23.10 9.98
C ILE A 420 -5.70 -22.83 11.31
N ASP A 421 -5.70 -21.59 11.78
CA ASP A 421 -5.10 -21.21 13.07
C ASP A 421 -5.84 -21.86 14.24
N ALA A 422 -7.17 -21.75 14.28
CA ALA A 422 -8.00 -22.29 15.36
C ALA A 422 -7.89 -23.82 15.51
N GLN A 423 -7.70 -24.53 14.40
CA GLN A 423 -7.58 -26.00 14.39
C GLN A 423 -6.13 -26.49 14.38
N SER A 424 -5.14 -25.59 14.51
CA SER A 424 -3.71 -25.94 14.43
C SER A 424 -3.33 -26.71 13.16
N ALA A 425 -4.02 -26.42 12.04
CA ALA A 425 -3.85 -27.09 10.76
C ALA A 425 -2.73 -26.47 9.89
N GLY A 426 -1.79 -25.71 10.50
CA GLY A 426 -0.70 -25.02 9.79
C GLY A 426 0.31 -25.94 9.09
N HIS A 427 0.26 -27.24 9.38
CA HIS A 427 1.03 -28.27 8.67
C HIS A 427 0.57 -28.45 7.21
N LEU A 428 -0.68 -28.11 6.89
CA LEU A 428 -1.18 -28.13 5.51
C LEU A 428 -0.46 -27.06 4.67
N LEU A 429 -0.13 -27.38 3.42
CA LEU A 429 0.29 -26.36 2.47
C LEU A 429 -0.94 -25.58 1.98
N SER A 430 -0.97 -24.28 2.22
CA SER A 430 -2.11 -23.40 1.93
C SER A 430 -1.80 -22.42 0.80
N ILE A 431 -2.46 -22.61 -0.34
CA ILE A 431 -2.28 -21.80 -1.55
C ILE A 431 -3.59 -21.09 -1.87
N VAL A 432 -3.54 -19.78 -2.12
CA VAL A 432 -4.72 -19.00 -2.51
C VAL A 432 -4.60 -18.56 -3.96
N ASN A 433 -5.59 -18.86 -4.78
CA ASN A 433 -5.68 -18.31 -6.12
C ASN A 433 -6.21 -16.86 -6.05
N VAL A 434 -5.37 -15.91 -6.45
CA VAL A 434 -5.64 -14.47 -6.33
C VAL A 434 -6.19 -13.85 -7.62
N SER A 435 -6.42 -14.65 -8.65
CA SER A 435 -6.72 -14.15 -9.99
C SER A 435 -8.10 -13.50 -10.10
N SER A 436 -8.15 -12.38 -10.82
CA SER A 436 -9.35 -11.69 -11.33
C SER A 436 -9.08 -11.24 -12.79
N THR A 437 -10.10 -10.77 -13.51
CA THR A 437 -9.87 -10.03 -14.77
C THR A 437 -9.32 -8.63 -14.52
N CYS A 438 -9.54 -8.07 -13.33
CA CYS A 438 -8.92 -6.83 -12.89
C CYS A 438 -7.58 -7.13 -12.20
N LEU A 439 -6.48 -6.57 -12.73
CA LEU A 439 -5.16 -6.74 -12.12
C LEU A 439 -5.12 -6.10 -10.72
N LYS A 440 -5.71 -4.91 -10.55
CA LYS A 440 -5.73 -4.16 -9.27
C LYS A 440 -6.32 -4.99 -8.14
N GLU A 441 -7.49 -5.62 -8.34
CA GLU A 441 -8.09 -6.56 -7.37
C GLU A 441 -7.17 -7.74 -7.08
N SER A 442 -6.55 -8.30 -8.12
CA SER A 442 -5.65 -9.45 -7.97
C SER A 442 -4.43 -9.09 -7.11
N LEU A 443 -3.87 -7.89 -7.28
CA LEU A 443 -2.75 -7.39 -6.47
C LEU A 443 -3.17 -7.04 -5.03
N GLN A 444 -4.36 -6.47 -4.84
CA GLN A 444 -4.92 -6.21 -3.51
C GLN A 444 -5.11 -7.51 -2.72
N LEU A 445 -5.71 -8.53 -3.34
CA LEU A 445 -5.87 -9.84 -2.73
C LEU A 445 -4.52 -10.51 -2.47
N SER A 446 -3.52 -10.32 -3.34
CA SER A 446 -2.15 -10.83 -3.14
C SER A 446 -1.50 -10.27 -1.87
N ARG A 447 -1.61 -8.95 -1.64
CA ARG A 447 -1.15 -8.30 -0.39
C ARG A 447 -1.85 -8.90 0.82
N LYS A 448 -3.18 -9.00 0.76
CA LYS A 448 -3.97 -9.56 1.85
C LYS A 448 -3.61 -11.01 2.19
N VAL A 449 -3.36 -11.84 1.17
CA VAL A 449 -2.92 -13.23 1.35
C VAL A 449 -1.55 -13.31 2.02
N GLN A 450 -0.62 -12.42 1.65
CA GLN A 450 0.67 -12.31 2.31
C GLN A 450 0.51 -11.89 3.78
N ASP A 451 -0.27 -10.84 4.05
CA ASP A 451 -0.50 -10.30 5.41
C ASP A 451 -1.14 -11.34 6.33
N LEU A 452 -2.02 -12.18 5.78
CA LEU A 452 -2.64 -13.29 6.49
C LEU A 452 -1.68 -14.47 6.70
N GLY A 453 -0.50 -14.49 6.08
CA GLY A 453 0.51 -15.52 6.32
C GLY A 453 0.26 -16.86 5.60
N PHE A 454 -0.47 -16.86 4.48
CA PHE A 454 -0.57 -18.05 3.63
C PHE A 454 0.78 -18.46 3.04
N ASP A 455 0.90 -19.73 2.62
CA ASP A 455 2.17 -20.29 2.16
C ASP A 455 2.51 -19.87 0.73
N ALA A 456 1.51 -19.64 -0.13
CA ALA A 456 1.72 -19.21 -1.51
C ALA A 456 0.49 -18.52 -2.13
N ILE A 457 0.73 -17.71 -3.16
CA ILE A 457 -0.30 -17.20 -4.08
C ILE A 457 -0.25 -17.96 -5.41
N ALA A 458 -1.41 -18.19 -6.02
CA ALA A 458 -1.54 -18.76 -7.35
C ALA A 458 -2.21 -17.80 -8.31
N VAL A 459 -1.70 -17.75 -9.54
CA VAL A 459 -2.13 -16.83 -10.59
C VAL A 459 -2.39 -17.61 -11.87
N LEU A 460 -3.56 -17.41 -12.46
CA LEU A 460 -3.94 -17.92 -13.78
C LEU A 460 -3.46 -16.96 -14.88
N PRO A 461 -3.31 -17.45 -16.12
CA PRO A 461 -3.13 -16.55 -17.25
C PRO A 461 -4.31 -15.57 -17.32
N PRO A 462 -4.06 -14.30 -17.63
CA PRO A 462 -5.13 -13.37 -17.93
C PRO A 462 -5.88 -13.90 -19.16
N ILE A 463 -7.20 -14.01 -19.02
CA ILE A 463 -8.06 -14.71 -19.99
C ILE A 463 -8.67 -13.78 -21.03
N TYR A 464 -8.69 -12.48 -20.75
CA TYR A 464 -9.32 -11.45 -21.59
C TYR A 464 -8.28 -10.72 -22.45
N TYR A 465 -7.47 -9.84 -21.84
CA TYR A 465 -6.29 -9.26 -22.46
C TYR A 465 -5.12 -10.23 -22.29
N LYS A 466 -4.90 -11.06 -23.31
CA LYS A 466 -3.91 -12.14 -23.25
C LYS A 466 -2.53 -11.61 -23.66
N PRO A 467 -1.46 -11.90 -22.88
CA PRO A 467 -0.09 -11.66 -23.28
C PRO A 467 0.16 -12.29 -24.65
N THR A 468 0.71 -11.50 -25.56
CA THR A 468 1.02 -11.90 -26.92
C THR A 468 2.42 -12.50 -27.03
N ASN A 469 3.28 -12.24 -26.04
CA ASN A 469 4.66 -12.69 -25.98
C ASN A 469 5.06 -13.04 -24.53
N VAL A 470 6.29 -13.55 -24.38
CA VAL A 470 6.83 -13.99 -23.08
C VAL A 470 7.12 -12.80 -22.15
N ASP A 471 7.57 -11.66 -22.68
CA ASP A 471 7.94 -10.50 -21.87
C ASP A 471 6.69 -9.91 -21.18
N GLU A 472 5.59 -9.75 -21.92
CA GLU A 472 4.29 -9.34 -21.36
C GLU A 472 3.79 -10.32 -20.28
N TRP A 473 4.04 -11.62 -20.46
CA TRP A 473 3.69 -12.61 -19.44
C TRP A 473 4.56 -12.45 -18.18
N VAL A 474 5.86 -12.21 -18.35
CA VAL A 474 6.78 -11.97 -17.23
C VAL A 474 6.40 -10.69 -16.49
N ASP A 475 6.10 -9.60 -17.20
CA ASP A 475 5.67 -8.33 -16.60
C ASP A 475 4.36 -8.50 -15.82
N TYR A 476 3.39 -9.22 -16.38
CA TYR A 476 2.16 -9.58 -15.67
C TYR A 476 2.46 -10.34 -14.38
N MET A 477 3.30 -11.37 -14.42
CA MET A 477 3.68 -12.15 -13.24
C MET A 477 4.50 -11.33 -12.24
N ARG A 478 5.36 -10.41 -12.70
CA ARG A 478 6.18 -9.52 -11.87
C ARG A 478 5.32 -8.62 -11.00
N ALA A 479 4.18 -8.15 -11.50
CA ALA A 479 3.25 -7.34 -10.70
C ALA A 479 2.84 -8.05 -9.40
N PHE A 480 2.60 -9.37 -9.45
CA PHE A 480 2.28 -10.17 -8.26
C PHE A 480 3.47 -10.32 -7.31
N THR A 481 4.69 -10.48 -7.86
CA THR A 481 5.91 -10.55 -7.03
C THR A 481 6.19 -9.24 -6.28
N ILE A 482 5.81 -8.09 -6.87
CA ILE A 482 5.92 -6.79 -6.21
C ILE A 482 4.83 -6.63 -5.15
N ALA A 483 3.61 -7.11 -5.43
CA ALA A 483 2.51 -7.03 -4.47
C ALA A 483 2.67 -7.96 -3.26
N ALA A 484 3.27 -9.14 -3.45
CA ALA A 484 3.49 -10.13 -2.40
C ALA A 484 4.97 -10.62 -2.38
N PRO A 485 5.93 -9.75 -2.02
CA PRO A 485 7.36 -10.02 -2.17
C PRO A 485 7.88 -11.18 -1.31
N GLN A 486 7.19 -11.52 -0.22
CA GLN A 486 7.57 -12.58 0.72
C GLN A 486 6.77 -13.87 0.52
N THR A 487 5.97 -13.93 -0.55
CA THR A 487 5.07 -15.06 -0.79
C THR A 487 5.43 -15.74 -2.10
N PRO A 488 5.71 -17.06 -2.08
CA PRO A 488 5.89 -17.84 -3.29
C PRO A 488 4.74 -17.66 -4.30
N LEU A 489 5.11 -17.52 -5.56
CA LEU A 489 4.21 -17.35 -6.70
C LEU A 489 4.07 -18.66 -7.46
N TYR A 490 2.83 -19.03 -7.73
CA TYR A 490 2.44 -20.21 -8.48
C TYR A 490 1.74 -19.83 -9.75
N TYR A 491 2.12 -20.45 -10.86
CA TYR A 491 1.37 -20.30 -12.10
C TYR A 491 0.38 -21.45 -12.28
N TYR A 492 -0.89 -21.11 -12.44
CA TYR A 492 -1.92 -22.05 -12.81
C TYR A 492 -2.09 -22.04 -14.33
N HIS A 493 -1.50 -23.02 -14.99
CA HIS A 493 -1.61 -23.22 -16.43
C HIS A 493 -2.90 -23.97 -16.81
N ASN A 494 -3.51 -23.49 -17.90
CA ASN A 494 -4.59 -24.18 -18.60
C ASN A 494 -4.51 -23.89 -20.11
N ALA A 495 -5.35 -24.58 -20.89
CA ALA A 495 -5.40 -24.49 -22.35
C ALA A 495 -5.81 -23.10 -22.91
N LEU A 496 -6.20 -22.14 -22.07
CA LEU A 496 -6.54 -20.77 -22.53
C LEU A 496 -5.31 -19.87 -22.67
N SER A 497 -4.16 -20.28 -22.11
CA SER A 497 -2.89 -19.59 -22.29
C SER A 497 -2.47 -19.64 -23.77
N VAL A 498 -1.99 -18.52 -24.30
CA VAL A 498 -1.59 -18.39 -25.72
C VAL A 498 -0.08 -18.20 -25.89
N VAL A 499 0.66 -18.11 -24.78
CA VAL A 499 2.11 -17.93 -24.77
C VAL A 499 2.81 -19.28 -24.85
N ASP A 500 3.99 -19.33 -25.48
CA ASP A 500 4.89 -20.50 -25.40
C ASP A 500 5.31 -20.73 -23.94
N ILE A 501 4.65 -21.71 -23.31
CA ILE A 501 4.78 -21.93 -21.88
C ILE A 501 6.17 -22.45 -21.48
N MET A 502 6.88 -23.14 -22.37
CA MET A 502 8.24 -23.61 -22.08
C MET A 502 9.19 -22.42 -21.92
N LYS A 503 9.10 -21.45 -22.84
CA LYS A 503 9.88 -20.21 -22.77
C LYS A 503 9.46 -19.32 -21.60
N ALA A 504 8.14 -19.19 -21.37
CA ALA A 504 7.62 -18.41 -20.25
C ALA A 504 8.10 -18.94 -18.89
N VAL A 505 8.10 -20.27 -18.70
CA VAL A 505 8.62 -20.89 -17.47
C VAL A 505 10.12 -20.69 -17.33
N ALA A 506 10.88 -20.87 -18.41
CA ALA A 506 12.33 -20.64 -18.39
C ALA A 506 12.68 -19.22 -17.96
N GLU A 507 11.99 -18.22 -18.53
CA GLU A 507 12.26 -16.83 -18.21
C GLU A 507 11.70 -16.42 -16.84
N GLY A 508 10.55 -16.97 -16.45
CA GLY A 508 9.99 -16.79 -15.11
C GLY A 508 10.95 -17.28 -14.03
N VAL A 509 11.54 -18.47 -14.18
CA VAL A 509 12.51 -19.01 -13.19
C VAL A 509 13.76 -18.14 -13.09
N LYS A 510 14.18 -17.56 -14.22
CA LYS A 510 15.36 -16.70 -14.28
C LYS A 510 15.11 -15.30 -13.69
N GLN A 511 13.92 -14.74 -13.90
CA GLN A 511 13.63 -13.34 -13.57
C GLN A 511 12.80 -13.13 -12.28
N LEU A 512 12.06 -14.14 -11.81
CA LEU A 512 11.09 -13.99 -10.73
C LEU A 512 11.49 -14.84 -9.51
N PRO A 513 12.13 -14.26 -8.47
CA PRO A 513 12.61 -15.01 -7.31
C PRO A 513 11.53 -15.81 -6.57
N GLN A 514 10.29 -15.30 -6.56
CA GLN A 514 9.14 -15.90 -5.91
C GLN A 514 8.56 -17.07 -6.71
N PHE A 515 8.87 -17.22 -8.00
CA PHE A 515 8.25 -18.24 -8.84
C PHE A 515 8.72 -19.63 -8.42
N SER A 516 7.79 -20.42 -7.86
CA SER A 516 8.12 -21.63 -7.10
C SER A 516 7.26 -22.83 -7.42
N GLY A 517 6.12 -22.63 -8.09
CA GLY A 517 5.18 -23.71 -8.35
C GLY A 517 4.38 -23.54 -9.63
N PHE A 518 3.87 -24.67 -10.11
CA PHE A 518 3.19 -24.76 -11.38
C PHE A 518 2.04 -25.77 -11.30
N LYS A 519 0.80 -25.30 -11.39
CA LYS A 519 -0.39 -26.15 -11.48
C LYS A 519 -0.72 -26.41 -12.94
N PHE A 520 -0.63 -27.67 -13.38
CA PHE A 520 -0.83 -28.04 -14.78
C PHE A 520 -2.22 -28.65 -14.99
N ALA A 521 -3.17 -27.85 -15.49
CA ALA A 521 -4.49 -28.32 -15.91
C ALA A 521 -4.65 -28.27 -17.44
N ASP A 522 -3.82 -29.04 -18.12
CA ASP A 522 -3.92 -29.31 -19.55
C ASP A 522 -3.85 -30.85 -19.76
N LYS A 523 -4.35 -31.34 -20.90
CA LYS A 523 -4.33 -32.75 -21.27
C LYS A 523 -3.02 -33.17 -21.97
N ASP A 524 -2.16 -32.21 -22.28
CA ASP A 524 -0.85 -32.47 -22.91
C ASP A 524 0.17 -33.02 -21.90
N PHE A 525 0.13 -34.34 -21.68
CA PHE A 525 1.06 -35.02 -20.78
C PHE A 525 2.52 -34.94 -21.26
N VAL A 526 2.76 -34.85 -22.58
CA VAL A 526 4.12 -34.69 -23.12
C VAL A 526 4.68 -33.35 -22.68
N ARG A 527 3.91 -32.26 -22.80
CA ARG A 527 4.31 -30.95 -22.30
C ARG A 527 4.54 -30.95 -20.79
N PHE A 528 3.67 -31.60 -20.01
CA PHE A 528 3.87 -31.76 -18.56
C PHE A 528 5.21 -32.45 -18.26
N SER A 529 5.50 -33.56 -18.94
CA SER A 529 6.75 -34.31 -18.74
C SER A 529 7.99 -33.50 -19.10
N LEU A 530 7.95 -32.71 -20.18
CA LEU A 530 9.03 -31.82 -20.56
C LEU A 530 9.26 -30.70 -19.53
N LEU A 531 8.19 -30.10 -19.02
CA LEU A 531 8.28 -29.08 -17.97
C LEU A 531 8.87 -29.66 -16.68
N GLN A 532 8.34 -30.78 -16.21
CA GLN A 532 8.81 -31.48 -15.01
C GLN A 532 10.29 -31.90 -15.14
N LYS A 533 10.69 -32.43 -16.30
CA LYS A 533 12.08 -32.84 -16.55
C LYS A 533 13.05 -31.67 -16.55
N ASN A 534 12.68 -30.55 -17.16
CA ASN A 534 13.57 -29.39 -17.33
C ASN A 534 13.60 -28.48 -16.09
N PHE A 535 12.50 -28.35 -15.35
CA PHE A 535 12.35 -27.36 -14.28
C PHE A 535 11.95 -27.95 -12.93
N GLY A 536 11.70 -29.26 -12.81
CA GLY A 536 11.22 -29.89 -11.56
C GLY A 536 12.17 -29.80 -10.36
N LYS A 537 13.43 -29.40 -10.57
CA LYS A 537 14.39 -29.08 -9.50
C LYS A 537 14.23 -27.65 -8.95
N GLN A 538 13.64 -26.75 -9.74
CA GLN A 538 13.49 -25.33 -9.43
C GLN A 538 12.04 -24.97 -9.10
N LEU A 539 11.07 -25.71 -9.63
CA LEU A 539 9.64 -25.50 -9.44
C LEU A 539 8.95 -26.78 -9.00
N LYS A 540 7.91 -26.63 -8.17
CA LYS A 540 7.01 -27.72 -7.85
C LYS A 540 5.85 -27.81 -8.84
N PHE A 541 5.76 -28.93 -9.55
CA PHE A 541 4.65 -29.19 -10.47
C PHE A 541 3.52 -29.96 -9.79
N PHE A 542 2.29 -29.55 -10.03
CA PHE A 542 1.08 -30.20 -9.55
C PHE A 542 0.28 -30.74 -10.73
N MET A 543 0.08 -32.06 -10.75
CA MET A 543 -0.82 -32.68 -11.71
C MET A 543 -2.27 -32.38 -11.32
N SER A 544 -3.04 -31.78 -12.24
CA SER A 544 -4.46 -31.45 -11.99
C SER A 544 -5.46 -32.32 -12.75
N SER A 545 -4.99 -33.29 -13.52
CA SER A 545 -5.85 -34.28 -14.17
C SER A 545 -5.93 -35.54 -13.33
N GLU A 546 -7.11 -35.84 -12.80
CA GLU A 546 -7.35 -37.04 -11.99
C GLU A 546 -7.11 -38.34 -12.77
N THR A 547 -7.23 -38.32 -14.10
CA THR A 547 -6.97 -39.45 -14.99
C THR A 547 -5.50 -39.72 -15.26
N MET A 548 -4.60 -38.78 -14.89
CA MET A 548 -3.17 -38.84 -15.20
C MET A 548 -2.29 -39.03 -13.96
N LEU A 549 -2.88 -39.20 -12.76
CA LEU A 549 -2.15 -39.26 -11.50
C LEU A 549 -1.16 -40.44 -11.44
N LEU A 550 -1.56 -41.64 -11.86
CA LEU A 550 -0.67 -42.80 -11.90
C LEU A 550 0.48 -42.60 -12.90
N ALA A 551 0.20 -41.99 -14.05
CA ALA A 551 1.21 -41.71 -15.06
C ALA A 551 2.22 -40.67 -14.58
N SER A 552 1.77 -39.62 -13.88
CA SER A 552 2.67 -38.62 -13.30
C SER A 552 3.53 -39.20 -12.17
N LEU A 553 2.98 -40.11 -11.37
CA LEU A 553 3.72 -40.81 -10.32
C LEU A 553 4.80 -41.72 -10.88
N THR A 554 4.44 -42.64 -11.77
CA THR A 554 5.34 -43.69 -12.27
C THR A 554 6.36 -43.19 -13.28
N GLY A 555 6.01 -42.23 -14.13
CA GLY A 555 6.87 -41.75 -15.21
C GLY A 555 7.73 -40.54 -14.86
N LEU A 556 7.36 -39.78 -13.82
CA LEU A 556 7.95 -38.46 -13.53
C LEU A 556 8.26 -38.22 -12.05
N ASP A 557 8.02 -39.21 -11.18
CA ASP A 557 8.14 -39.11 -9.72
C ASP A 557 7.38 -37.91 -9.14
N CYS A 558 6.26 -37.54 -9.77
CA CYS A 558 5.45 -36.40 -9.40
C CYS A 558 4.27 -36.85 -8.54
N SER A 559 4.44 -36.76 -7.22
CA SER A 559 3.41 -37.12 -6.22
C SER A 559 2.62 -35.94 -5.64
N ALA A 560 2.88 -34.73 -6.14
CA ALA A 560 2.09 -33.54 -5.84
C ALA A 560 0.90 -33.47 -6.82
N ALA A 561 -0.32 -33.57 -6.29
CA ALA A 561 -1.56 -33.55 -7.07
C ALA A 561 -2.51 -32.46 -6.56
N ASN A 562 -3.14 -31.73 -7.48
CA ASN A 562 -4.16 -30.72 -7.16
C ASN A 562 -5.43 -30.98 -7.96
N CYS A 563 -6.36 -31.73 -7.38
CA CYS A 563 -7.57 -32.18 -8.06
C CYS A 563 -8.83 -31.90 -7.23
N VAL A 564 -9.93 -31.63 -7.93
CA VAL A 564 -11.26 -31.43 -7.33
C VAL A 564 -11.79 -32.68 -6.63
N VAL A 565 -11.42 -33.87 -7.09
CA VAL A 565 -11.88 -35.14 -6.52
C VAL A 565 -11.36 -35.39 -5.10
N PHE A 566 -10.35 -34.65 -4.63
CA PHE A 566 -9.87 -34.74 -3.24
C PHE A 566 -10.80 -34.08 -2.22
N ASN A 567 -11.93 -33.53 -2.65
CA ASN A 567 -13.03 -33.16 -1.75
C ASN A 567 -13.76 -34.37 -1.16
N PHE A 568 -13.50 -35.59 -1.67
CA PHE A 568 -14.14 -36.81 -1.21
C PHE A 568 -13.13 -37.71 -0.50
N ALA A 569 -13.38 -38.02 0.78
CA ALA A 569 -12.46 -38.80 1.63
C ALA A 569 -11.96 -40.10 0.99
N ARG A 570 -12.87 -40.86 0.35
CA ARG A 570 -12.56 -42.12 -0.35
C ARG A 570 -11.49 -41.95 -1.43
N VAL A 571 -11.50 -40.82 -2.14
CA VAL A 571 -10.55 -40.55 -3.21
C VAL A 571 -9.18 -40.20 -2.64
N VAL A 572 -9.14 -39.46 -1.53
CA VAL A 572 -7.89 -39.15 -0.81
C VAL A 572 -7.23 -40.44 -0.31
N GLU A 573 -7.99 -41.35 0.29
CA GLU A 573 -7.51 -42.67 0.70
C GLU A 573 -6.97 -43.48 -0.49
N SER A 574 -7.75 -43.56 -1.58
CA SER A 574 -7.34 -44.27 -2.80
C SER A 574 -6.05 -43.69 -3.38
N TYR A 575 -5.88 -42.36 -3.36
CA TYR A 575 -4.66 -41.71 -3.82
C TYR A 575 -3.45 -42.04 -2.95
N LYS A 576 -3.60 -42.02 -1.62
CA LYS A 576 -2.51 -42.40 -0.70
C LYS A 576 -2.10 -43.87 -0.87
N LEU A 577 -3.08 -44.76 -1.07
CA LEU A 577 -2.81 -46.17 -1.40
C LEU A 577 -2.11 -46.30 -2.76
N MET A 578 -2.53 -45.54 -3.78
CA MET A 578 -1.86 -45.54 -5.08
C MET A 578 -0.39 -45.14 -4.96
N VAL A 579 -0.09 -44.05 -4.24
CA VAL A 579 1.30 -43.60 -4.00
C VAL A 579 2.10 -44.69 -3.28
N LYS A 580 1.52 -45.32 -2.26
CA LYS A 580 2.16 -46.43 -1.54
C LYS A 580 2.46 -47.60 -2.47
N HIS A 581 1.48 -48.07 -3.24
CA HIS A 581 1.65 -49.19 -4.16
C HIS A 581 2.70 -48.93 -5.25
N VAL A 582 2.78 -47.70 -5.79
CA VAL A 582 3.85 -47.33 -6.72
C VAL A 582 5.22 -47.43 -6.07
N ARG A 583 5.37 -46.94 -4.83
CA ARG A 583 6.64 -47.04 -4.06
C ARG A 583 7.02 -48.48 -3.75
N ASP A 584 6.03 -49.32 -3.47
CA ASP A 584 6.21 -50.75 -3.20
C ASP A 584 6.45 -51.58 -4.49
N GLY A 585 6.36 -50.96 -5.67
CA GLY A 585 6.52 -51.63 -6.98
C GLY A 585 5.27 -52.41 -7.46
N ASP A 586 4.16 -52.32 -6.75
CA ASP A 586 2.88 -52.99 -7.08
C ASP A 586 2.03 -52.12 -8.03
N LEU A 587 2.39 -52.11 -9.30
CA LEU A 587 1.71 -51.32 -10.33
C LEU A 587 0.28 -51.80 -10.60
N GLU A 588 -0.06 -53.05 -10.31
CA GLU A 588 -1.42 -53.55 -10.50
C GLU A 588 -2.38 -52.98 -9.45
N SER A 589 -2.00 -53.01 -8.17
CA SER A 589 -2.77 -52.36 -7.12
C SER A 589 -2.85 -50.85 -7.33
N ALA A 590 -1.76 -50.21 -7.74
CA ALA A 590 -1.78 -48.79 -8.08
C ALA A 590 -2.77 -48.48 -9.22
N ARG A 591 -2.84 -49.32 -10.26
CA ARG A 591 -3.82 -49.20 -11.35
C ARG A 591 -5.26 -49.38 -10.86
N ARG A 592 -5.52 -50.31 -9.94
CA ARG A 592 -6.84 -50.46 -9.31
C ARG A 592 -7.27 -49.17 -8.61
N GLN A 593 -6.36 -48.55 -7.84
CA GLN A 593 -6.64 -47.27 -7.18
C GLN A 593 -6.90 -46.13 -8.20
N GLN A 594 -6.11 -46.05 -9.28
CA GLN A 594 -6.35 -45.09 -10.37
C GLN A 594 -7.74 -45.25 -11.01
N ASN A 595 -8.22 -46.49 -11.18
CA ASN A 595 -9.55 -46.75 -11.71
C ASN A 595 -10.63 -46.22 -10.76
N ILE A 596 -10.51 -46.46 -9.45
CA ILE A 596 -11.45 -45.93 -8.44
C ILE A 596 -11.51 -44.39 -8.52
N ILE A 597 -10.35 -43.73 -8.55
CA ILE A 597 -10.27 -42.26 -8.66
C ILE A 597 -10.94 -41.76 -9.95
N THR A 598 -10.73 -42.46 -11.06
CA THR A 598 -11.28 -42.11 -12.37
C THR A 598 -12.79 -42.31 -12.43
N GLU A 599 -13.30 -43.42 -11.88
CA GLU A 599 -14.72 -43.74 -11.82
C GLU A 599 -15.48 -42.71 -10.98
N GLU A 600 -14.96 -42.33 -9.80
CA GLU A 600 -15.57 -41.27 -9.00
C GLU A 600 -15.55 -39.93 -9.75
N GLY A 601 -14.42 -39.57 -10.38
CA GLY A 601 -14.35 -38.37 -11.22
C GLY A 601 -15.37 -38.37 -12.38
N GLN A 602 -15.59 -39.52 -13.03
CA GLN A 602 -16.56 -39.67 -14.12
C GLN A 602 -18.01 -39.58 -13.66
N ARG A 603 -18.37 -40.15 -12.49
CA ARG A 603 -19.73 -40.06 -11.94
C ARG A 603 -20.20 -38.63 -11.79
N HIS A 604 -19.30 -37.71 -11.45
CA HIS A 604 -19.64 -36.30 -11.33
C HIS A 604 -19.69 -35.56 -12.68
N ARG A 605 -19.02 -36.07 -13.73
CA ARG A 605 -18.95 -35.41 -15.07
C ARG A 605 -20.15 -35.70 -15.97
N THR A 606 -20.94 -36.75 -15.71
CA THR A 606 -22.10 -37.13 -16.55
C THR A 606 -23.39 -36.36 -16.26
N ALA A 607 -23.45 -35.62 -15.15
CA ALA A 607 -24.50 -34.63 -14.93
C ALA A 607 -24.21 -33.38 -15.78
N ALA A 608 -25.25 -32.71 -16.29
CA ALA A 608 -25.16 -31.58 -17.22
C ALA A 608 -24.24 -30.41 -16.74
N ASN A 609 -23.86 -30.38 -15.45
CA ASN A 609 -22.86 -29.49 -14.90
C ASN A 609 -22.08 -30.13 -13.73
N PHE A 610 -20.78 -30.41 -13.92
CA PHE A 610 -19.92 -31.14 -12.97
C PHE A 610 -19.90 -30.51 -11.57
N PHE A 611 -19.89 -29.18 -11.47
CA PHE A 611 -19.80 -28.49 -10.18
C PHE A 611 -21.11 -28.56 -9.40
N VAL A 612 -22.26 -28.50 -10.08
CA VAL A 612 -23.58 -28.61 -9.44
C VAL A 612 -23.81 -30.02 -8.91
N SER A 613 -23.44 -31.06 -9.66
CA SER A 613 -23.55 -32.45 -9.21
C SER A 613 -22.56 -32.79 -8.09
N ALA A 614 -21.31 -32.33 -8.19
CA ALA A 614 -20.31 -32.53 -7.15
C ALA A 614 -20.68 -31.81 -5.86
N LYS A 615 -21.19 -30.57 -5.94
CA LYS A 615 -21.73 -29.84 -4.79
C LYS A 615 -22.96 -30.52 -4.21
N HIS A 616 -23.87 -31.04 -5.03
CA HIS A 616 -25.06 -31.74 -4.52
C HIS A 616 -24.67 -33.00 -3.73
N GLN A 617 -23.73 -33.80 -4.23
CA GLN A 617 -23.23 -34.98 -3.50
C GLN A 617 -22.43 -34.59 -2.25
N PHE A 618 -21.53 -33.61 -2.35
CA PHE A 618 -20.80 -33.08 -1.19
C PHE A 618 -21.77 -32.55 -0.13
N ASN A 619 -22.81 -31.82 -0.56
CA ASN A 619 -23.87 -31.36 0.31
C ASN A 619 -24.65 -32.53 0.92
N GLN A 620 -24.82 -33.68 0.27
CA GLN A 620 -25.40 -34.87 0.90
C GLN A 620 -24.47 -35.52 1.93
N ASP A 621 -23.18 -35.66 1.59
CA ASP A 621 -22.15 -36.26 2.45
C ASP A 621 -21.89 -35.41 3.71
N VAL A 622 -21.92 -34.08 3.57
CA VAL A 622 -21.77 -33.10 4.66
C VAL A 622 -23.11 -32.78 5.33
N LYS A 623 -24.25 -32.78 4.61
CA LYS A 623 -25.59 -32.70 5.22
C LYS A 623 -25.75 -33.77 6.27
N HIS A 624 -25.31 -35.00 6.05
CA HIS A 624 -25.50 -36.04 7.05
C HIS A 624 -24.79 -35.74 8.38
N LEU A 625 -23.73 -34.92 8.35
CA LEU A 625 -22.98 -34.42 9.50
C LEU A 625 -23.59 -33.12 10.11
N VAL A 626 -24.19 -32.27 9.28
CA VAL A 626 -24.71 -30.92 9.64
C VAL A 626 -26.23 -30.92 9.95
N GLU A 627 -27.00 -31.85 9.40
CA GLU A 627 -28.45 -32.04 9.61
C GLU A 627 -28.81 -32.50 11.03
N THR A 628 -27.81 -32.75 11.89
CA THR A 628 -28.05 -32.96 13.34
C THR A 628 -28.37 -31.63 14.05
N ILE A 629 -28.09 -30.45 13.45
CA ILE A 629 -28.00 -29.21 14.24
C ILE A 629 -28.97 -28.07 13.86
N LEU A 630 -29.48 -27.90 12.63
CA LEU A 630 -30.35 -26.74 12.34
C LEU A 630 -31.53 -27.05 11.41
N GLN A 631 -32.73 -27.04 11.99
CA GLN A 631 -34.01 -26.90 11.29
C GLN A 631 -34.36 -25.40 11.17
N LEU A 632 -34.85 -24.93 10.01
CA LEU A 632 -36.04 -24.07 9.84
C LEU A 632 -36.18 -23.51 8.40
N THR A 633 -37.43 -23.14 8.06
CA THR A 633 -37.99 -22.81 6.73
C THR A 633 -38.50 -21.34 6.66
N PHE A 634 -39.18 -20.98 5.54
CA PHE A 634 -40.09 -19.83 5.23
C PHE A 634 -39.45 -18.70 4.39
N GLY A 635 -40.01 -18.10 3.32
CA GLY A 635 -41.33 -18.09 2.66
C GLY A 635 -41.78 -16.62 2.43
N PHE A 636 -42.13 -16.16 1.21
CA PHE A 636 -42.64 -14.79 0.98
C PHE A 636 -43.77 -14.65 -0.07
N ASP A 637 -44.69 -13.73 0.22
CA ASP A 637 -46.05 -13.53 -0.32
C ASP A 637 -46.15 -12.37 -1.34
N THR A 638 -47.18 -12.41 -2.19
CA THR A 638 -47.27 -11.77 -3.51
C THR A 638 -48.52 -10.89 -3.62
N PHE A 639 -48.46 -9.57 -3.35
CA PHE A 639 -49.56 -8.66 -3.78
C PHE A 639 -49.19 -7.19 -4.09
N ALA A 640 -47.93 -6.76 -3.95
CA ALA A 640 -47.46 -5.43 -4.42
C ALA A 640 -46.99 -5.39 -5.90
N VAL A 641 -47.09 -6.53 -6.60
CA VAL A 641 -46.42 -6.80 -7.88
C VAL A 641 -47.17 -6.21 -9.08
N LEU A 642 -48.50 -6.12 -9.03
CA LEU A 642 -49.32 -5.75 -10.20
C LEU A 642 -49.24 -4.26 -10.61
N LEU A 643 -49.07 -3.33 -9.65
CA LEU A 643 -48.97 -1.90 -9.97
C LEU A 643 -47.57 -1.52 -10.51
N LYS A 644 -46.52 -2.14 -9.95
CA LYS A 644 -45.13 -1.96 -10.39
C LYS A 644 -44.92 -2.50 -11.81
N ILE A 645 -45.55 -3.63 -12.17
CA ILE A 645 -45.43 -4.20 -13.52
C ILE A 645 -45.90 -3.24 -14.62
N LYS A 646 -47.01 -2.50 -14.43
CA LYS A 646 -47.50 -1.57 -15.47
C LYS A 646 -46.54 -0.41 -15.74
N LEU A 647 -45.98 0.19 -14.69
CA LEU A 647 -45.01 1.28 -14.82
C LEU A 647 -43.71 0.78 -15.47
N ILE A 648 -43.23 -0.39 -15.04
CA ILE A 648 -42.04 -1.04 -15.60
C ILE A 648 -42.20 -1.26 -17.11
N MET A 649 -43.34 -1.80 -17.55
CA MET A 649 -43.59 -2.09 -18.96
C MET A 649 -43.69 -0.83 -19.82
N ALA A 650 -44.24 0.27 -19.29
CA ALA A 650 -44.32 1.55 -20.00
C ALA A 650 -42.93 2.17 -20.23
N THR A 651 -42.10 2.25 -19.18
CA THR A 651 -40.73 2.77 -19.28
C THR A 651 -39.87 1.89 -20.21
N LEU A 652 -40.00 0.57 -20.10
CA LEU A 652 -39.30 -0.37 -20.98
C LEU A 652 -39.68 -0.16 -22.46
N ALA A 653 -40.97 0.01 -22.75
CA ALA A 653 -41.46 0.20 -24.12
C ALA A 653 -40.88 1.49 -24.74
N GLN A 654 -40.84 2.59 -23.99
CA GLN A 654 -40.27 3.86 -24.46
C GLN A 654 -38.77 3.73 -24.78
N LYS A 655 -37.98 3.16 -23.86
CA LYS A 655 -36.54 2.95 -24.07
C LYS A 655 -36.27 1.97 -25.22
N LYS A 656 -37.04 0.89 -25.32
CA LYS A 656 -36.95 -0.08 -26.42
C LYS A 656 -37.23 0.56 -27.77
N GLN A 657 -38.20 1.47 -27.84
CA GLN A 657 -38.48 2.22 -29.07
C GLN A 657 -37.30 3.09 -29.49
N LYS A 658 -36.65 3.80 -28.54
CA LYS A 658 -35.43 4.59 -28.80
C LYS A 658 -34.31 3.72 -29.38
N VAL A 659 -34.10 2.51 -28.82
CA VAL A 659 -33.11 1.53 -29.32
C VAL A 659 -33.43 1.07 -30.74
N LEU A 660 -34.68 0.70 -31.04
CA LEU A 660 -35.07 0.17 -32.34
C LEU A 660 -35.01 1.24 -33.46
N GLN A 661 -35.33 2.49 -33.11
CA GLN A 661 -35.33 3.62 -34.05
C GLN A 661 -33.94 4.22 -34.29
N PHE A 662 -32.93 3.87 -33.49
CA PHE A 662 -31.58 4.42 -33.61
C PHE A 662 -31.01 4.26 -35.02
N SER A 663 -30.51 5.34 -35.61
CA SER A 663 -29.76 5.34 -36.86
C SER A 663 -28.63 6.34 -36.72
N GLY A 664 -27.38 5.87 -36.75
CA GLY A 664 -26.24 6.74 -36.50
C GLY A 664 -25.00 5.97 -36.07
N ALA A 665 -23.93 6.70 -35.78
CA ALA A 665 -22.68 6.16 -35.30
C ALA A 665 -22.70 6.04 -33.76
N MET A 666 -22.35 4.86 -33.24
CA MET A 666 -22.20 4.62 -31.80
C MET A 666 -20.72 4.42 -31.48
N VAL A 667 -20.17 5.25 -30.59
CA VAL A 667 -18.76 5.22 -30.19
C VAL A 667 -18.60 4.50 -28.85
N ALA A 668 -17.58 3.67 -28.72
CA ALA A 668 -17.14 3.13 -27.44
C ALA A 668 -16.03 4.03 -26.89
N PRO A 669 -16.32 4.97 -25.96
CA PRO A 669 -15.30 5.88 -25.44
C PRO A 669 -14.23 5.13 -24.67
N PHE A 670 -12.99 5.64 -24.73
CA PHE A 670 -11.88 5.20 -23.87
C PHE A 670 -12.13 5.59 -22.42
N THR A 671 -11.51 4.86 -21.49
CA THR A 671 -11.49 5.25 -20.07
C THR A 671 -10.33 6.23 -19.84
N PRO A 672 -10.59 7.44 -19.33
CA PRO A 672 -9.50 8.35 -18.98
C PRO A 672 -8.78 7.86 -17.73
N PHE A 673 -7.44 7.91 -17.75
CA PHE A 673 -6.58 7.65 -16.59
C PHE A 673 -5.67 8.84 -16.34
N ASP A 674 -5.29 9.04 -15.07
CA ASP A 674 -4.25 9.99 -14.67
C ASP A 674 -2.83 9.42 -14.86
N ASP A 675 -1.82 10.23 -14.56
CA ASP A 675 -0.40 9.83 -14.65
C ASP A 675 -0.02 8.67 -13.70
N ASN A 676 -0.87 8.35 -12.72
CA ASN A 676 -0.69 7.23 -11.80
C ASN A 676 -1.42 5.96 -12.27
N GLY A 677 -2.15 6.02 -13.38
CA GLY A 677 -2.97 4.91 -13.88
C GLY A 677 -4.29 4.74 -13.15
N GLU A 678 -4.75 5.73 -12.39
CA GLU A 678 -6.05 5.76 -11.73
C GLU A 678 -7.11 6.40 -12.62
N VAL A 679 -8.38 5.95 -12.51
CA VAL A 679 -9.46 6.46 -13.37
C VAL A 679 -9.72 7.94 -13.11
N ASP A 680 -9.59 8.77 -14.14
CA ASP A 680 -9.85 10.21 -14.08
C ASP A 680 -11.24 10.55 -14.65
N VAL A 681 -12.27 10.45 -13.80
CA VAL A 681 -13.63 10.80 -14.20
C VAL A 681 -13.82 12.29 -14.52
N SER A 682 -12.88 13.17 -14.12
CA SER A 682 -13.00 14.62 -14.34
C SER A 682 -12.86 15.02 -15.82
N GLN A 683 -12.24 14.16 -16.65
CA GLN A 683 -12.11 14.38 -18.10
C GLN A 683 -13.39 14.04 -18.89
N ILE A 684 -14.30 13.25 -18.31
CA ILE A 684 -15.49 12.75 -19.00
C ILE A 684 -16.36 13.87 -19.58
N PRO A 685 -16.62 15.01 -18.89
CA PRO A 685 -17.36 16.13 -19.48
C PRO A 685 -16.70 16.71 -20.74
N ALA A 686 -15.38 16.93 -20.71
CA ALA A 686 -14.67 17.45 -21.87
C ALA A 686 -14.68 16.44 -23.03
N TYR A 687 -14.52 15.15 -22.72
CA TYR A 687 -14.56 14.08 -23.71
C TYR A 687 -15.94 13.92 -24.35
N LEU A 688 -17.01 13.94 -23.55
CA LEU A 688 -18.39 13.94 -24.06
C LEU A 688 -18.61 15.11 -25.01
N LYS A 689 -18.17 16.32 -24.63
CA LYS A 689 -18.31 17.50 -25.48
C LYS A 689 -17.63 17.29 -26.84
N TYR A 690 -16.41 16.76 -26.85
CA TYR A 690 -15.69 16.44 -28.07
C TYR A 690 -16.47 15.43 -28.96
N LEU A 691 -17.03 14.38 -28.36
CA LEU A 691 -17.81 13.37 -29.11
C LEU A 691 -19.09 13.97 -29.70
N VAL A 692 -19.81 14.81 -28.94
CA VAL A 692 -21.01 15.52 -29.42
C VAL A 692 -20.66 16.49 -30.54
N ASP A 693 -19.62 17.31 -30.36
CA ASP A 693 -19.16 18.28 -31.37
C ASP A 693 -18.68 17.56 -32.66
N SER A 694 -18.24 16.30 -32.55
CA SER A 694 -17.83 15.45 -33.67
C SER A 694 -19.00 14.72 -34.36
N GLY A 695 -20.24 14.92 -33.91
CA GLY A 695 -21.44 14.33 -34.51
C GLY A 695 -21.68 12.86 -34.15
N VAL A 696 -21.25 12.40 -32.97
CA VAL A 696 -21.56 11.06 -32.47
C VAL A 696 -23.03 10.97 -32.05
N ASP A 697 -23.75 9.92 -32.47
CA ASP A 697 -25.18 9.73 -32.19
C ASP A 697 -25.46 8.85 -30.96
N GLY A 698 -24.47 8.05 -30.52
CA GLY A 698 -24.62 7.13 -29.40
C GLY A 698 -23.31 6.76 -28.72
N LEU A 699 -23.42 6.32 -27.47
CA LEU A 699 -22.30 5.96 -26.59
C LEU A 699 -22.44 4.50 -26.13
N TYR A 700 -21.33 3.77 -26.18
CA TYR A 700 -21.18 2.41 -25.67
C TYR A 700 -20.15 2.38 -24.53
N ILE A 701 -20.61 2.74 -23.33
CA ILE A 701 -19.77 2.96 -22.14
C ILE A 701 -19.33 1.64 -21.51
N CYS A 702 -18.12 1.59 -20.94
CA CYS A 702 -17.51 0.40 -20.35
C CYS A 702 -17.38 -0.79 -21.34
N GLY A 703 -17.27 -0.49 -22.63
CA GLY A 703 -16.98 -1.49 -23.65
C GLY A 703 -15.57 -2.06 -23.56
N THR A 704 -15.20 -2.89 -24.53
CA THR A 704 -13.84 -3.45 -24.64
C THR A 704 -12.79 -2.37 -24.86
N THR A 705 -13.14 -1.34 -25.63
CA THR A 705 -12.31 -0.15 -25.90
C THR A 705 -12.23 0.77 -24.67
N GLY A 706 -13.30 0.84 -23.88
CA GLY A 706 -13.32 1.57 -22.60
C GLY A 706 -12.86 0.72 -21.42
N GLU A 707 -12.05 -0.32 -21.67
CA GLU A 707 -11.41 -1.17 -20.65
C GLU A 707 -12.34 -1.74 -19.57
N GLY A 708 -13.63 -1.92 -19.87
CA GLY A 708 -14.63 -2.32 -18.90
C GLY A 708 -14.37 -3.67 -18.21
N TYR A 709 -13.44 -4.50 -18.68
CA TYR A 709 -13.07 -5.74 -18.01
C TYR A 709 -11.84 -5.63 -17.10
N SER A 710 -11.06 -4.56 -17.27
CA SER A 710 -9.87 -4.27 -16.45
C SER A 710 -10.20 -3.42 -15.24
N LEU A 711 -11.38 -2.79 -15.22
CA LEU A 711 -11.86 -1.93 -14.14
C LEU A 711 -12.52 -2.72 -13.02
N THR A 712 -12.32 -2.25 -11.79
CA THR A 712 -13.07 -2.68 -10.61
C THR A 712 -14.55 -2.30 -10.73
N ASN A 713 -15.43 -2.92 -9.94
CA ASN A 713 -16.85 -2.57 -9.93
C ASN A 713 -17.09 -1.10 -9.51
N ASP A 714 -16.32 -0.59 -8.55
CA ASP A 714 -16.45 0.79 -8.07
C ASP A 714 -16.01 1.81 -9.13
N GLU A 715 -14.92 1.54 -9.85
CA GLU A 715 -14.48 2.36 -10.98
C GLU A 715 -15.55 2.39 -12.08
N LYS A 716 -16.18 1.25 -12.39
CA LYS A 716 -17.31 1.21 -13.34
C LYS A 716 -18.47 2.08 -12.86
N VAL A 717 -18.84 1.98 -11.58
CA VAL A 717 -19.93 2.77 -11.01
C VAL A 717 -19.60 4.26 -11.08
N ALA A 718 -18.36 4.65 -10.77
CA ALA A 718 -17.89 6.03 -10.87
C ALA A 718 -17.96 6.55 -12.30
N ILE A 719 -17.41 5.80 -13.27
CA ILE A 719 -17.43 6.15 -14.70
C ILE A 719 -18.86 6.29 -15.20
N VAL A 720 -19.71 5.31 -14.93
CA VAL A 720 -21.12 5.31 -15.38
C VAL A 720 -21.87 6.49 -14.75
N SER A 721 -21.63 6.80 -13.48
CA SER A 721 -22.24 7.96 -12.81
C SER A 721 -21.76 9.28 -13.43
N ALA A 722 -20.46 9.40 -13.71
CA ALA A 722 -19.86 10.59 -14.32
C ALA A 722 -20.34 10.81 -15.77
N TRP A 723 -20.44 9.75 -16.57
CA TRP A 723 -21.04 9.83 -17.91
C TRP A 723 -22.49 10.29 -17.83
N ARG A 724 -23.28 9.77 -16.88
CA ARG A 724 -24.67 10.21 -16.73
C ARG A 724 -24.75 11.69 -16.38
N GLN A 725 -23.98 12.12 -15.38
CA GLN A 725 -23.92 13.51 -14.97
C GLN A 725 -23.49 14.44 -16.11
N ALA A 726 -22.50 14.04 -16.92
CA ALA A 726 -22.06 14.81 -18.07
C ALA A 726 -23.16 14.90 -19.16
N ILE A 727 -23.85 13.79 -19.45
CA ILE A 727 -24.97 13.74 -20.41
C ILE A 727 -26.10 14.68 -19.98
N ASP A 728 -26.45 14.67 -18.69
CA ASP A 728 -27.46 15.56 -18.12
C ASP A 728 -27.03 17.04 -18.17
N ALA A 729 -25.81 17.35 -17.72
CA ALA A 729 -25.29 18.71 -17.67
C ALA A 729 -25.17 19.37 -19.06
N GLN A 730 -24.84 18.59 -20.08
CA GLN A 730 -24.68 19.08 -21.46
C GLN A 730 -25.96 18.94 -22.30
N SER A 731 -27.09 18.54 -21.70
CA SER A 731 -28.35 18.28 -22.43
C SER A 731 -28.18 17.30 -23.60
N ALA A 732 -27.23 16.36 -23.50
CA ALA A 732 -26.91 15.36 -24.51
C ALA A 732 -27.82 14.12 -24.44
N GLY A 733 -29.00 14.23 -23.81
CA GLY A 733 -29.95 13.12 -23.62
C GLY A 733 -30.55 12.54 -24.92
N HIS A 734 -30.34 13.22 -26.05
CA HIS A 734 -30.68 12.72 -27.38
C HIS A 734 -29.80 11.54 -27.81
N LEU A 735 -28.57 11.43 -27.29
CA LEU A 735 -27.67 10.32 -27.57
C LEU A 735 -28.28 8.98 -27.09
N LEU A 736 -28.08 7.92 -27.85
CA LEU A 736 -28.36 6.56 -27.36
C LEU A 736 -27.23 6.12 -26.43
N SER A 737 -27.53 5.94 -25.14
CA SER A 737 -26.56 5.60 -24.10
C SER A 737 -26.69 4.13 -23.68
N VAL A 738 -25.71 3.32 -24.05
CA VAL A 738 -25.64 1.88 -23.73
C VAL A 738 -24.45 1.62 -22.82
N VAL A 739 -24.68 0.92 -21.70
CA VAL A 739 -23.60 0.58 -20.76
C VAL A 739 -23.35 -0.93 -20.79
N ASN A 740 -22.12 -1.35 -21.05
CA ASN A 740 -21.74 -2.75 -20.87
C ASN A 740 -21.59 -3.05 -19.37
N VAL A 741 -22.41 -3.98 -18.87
CA VAL A 741 -22.50 -4.33 -17.45
C VAL A 741 -21.76 -5.61 -17.10
N SER A 742 -21.07 -6.20 -18.06
CA SER A 742 -20.51 -7.55 -17.91
C SER A 742 -19.23 -7.55 -17.07
N SER A 743 -19.14 -8.51 -16.15
CA SER A 743 -17.94 -8.88 -15.37
C SER A 743 -17.76 -10.41 -15.42
N THR A 744 -16.65 -10.94 -14.89
CA THR A 744 -16.56 -12.38 -14.59
C THR A 744 -17.41 -12.77 -13.38
N CYS A 745 -17.72 -11.81 -12.49
CA CYS A 745 -18.65 -11.99 -11.39
C CYS A 745 -20.08 -11.61 -11.83
N LEU A 746 -21.02 -12.55 -11.71
CA LEU A 746 -22.42 -12.29 -12.05
C LEU A 746 -23.03 -11.25 -11.10
N LYS A 747 -22.70 -11.31 -9.80
CA LYS A 747 -23.25 -10.40 -8.77
C LYS A 747 -22.92 -8.94 -9.06
N GLU A 748 -21.64 -8.63 -9.35
CA GLU A 748 -21.22 -7.29 -9.81
C GLU A 748 -21.98 -6.86 -11.07
N SER A 749 -22.13 -7.78 -12.03
CA SER A 749 -22.83 -7.49 -13.27
C SER A 749 -24.30 -7.11 -13.04
N LEU A 750 -24.97 -7.79 -12.09
CA LEU A 750 -26.35 -7.47 -11.70
C LEU A 750 -26.45 -6.19 -10.87
N GLN A 751 -25.48 -5.91 -9.98
CA GLN A 751 -25.42 -4.66 -9.22
C GLN A 751 -25.25 -3.46 -10.15
N LEU A 752 -24.31 -3.55 -11.10
CA LEU A 752 -24.11 -2.51 -12.11
C LEU A 752 -25.35 -2.36 -13.01
N SER A 753 -26.02 -3.46 -13.36
CA SER A 753 -27.29 -3.40 -14.11
C SER A 753 -28.38 -2.61 -13.39
N ARG A 754 -28.53 -2.81 -12.07
CA ARG A 754 -29.47 -2.02 -11.23
C ARG A 754 -29.07 -0.55 -11.23
N LYS A 755 -27.78 -0.26 -10.99
CA LYS A 755 -27.26 1.11 -10.99
C LYS A 755 -27.47 1.83 -12.32
N VAL A 756 -27.23 1.16 -13.43
CA VAL A 756 -27.45 1.69 -14.79
C VAL A 756 -28.93 2.00 -15.03
N GLN A 757 -29.84 1.15 -14.56
CA GLN A 757 -31.27 1.43 -14.60
C GLN A 757 -31.64 2.66 -13.75
N ASP A 758 -31.15 2.71 -12.51
CA ASP A 758 -31.45 3.79 -11.56
C ASP A 758 -30.94 5.15 -12.05
N LEU A 759 -29.79 5.16 -12.73
CA LEU A 759 -29.22 6.33 -13.39
C LEU A 759 -29.96 6.72 -14.68
N GLY A 760 -30.86 5.87 -15.19
CA GLY A 760 -31.72 6.22 -16.32
C GLY A 760 -31.11 6.01 -17.71
N PHE A 761 -30.06 5.20 -17.86
CA PHE A 761 -29.48 4.86 -19.17
C PHE A 761 -30.48 4.14 -20.09
N ASP A 762 -30.25 4.22 -21.41
CA ASP A 762 -31.19 3.71 -22.42
C ASP A 762 -31.15 2.19 -22.57
N ALA A 763 -29.99 1.56 -22.38
CA ALA A 763 -29.86 0.10 -22.43
C ALA A 763 -28.65 -0.43 -21.65
N ILE A 764 -28.72 -1.71 -21.27
CA ILE A 764 -27.59 -2.49 -20.76
C ILE A 764 -27.10 -3.44 -21.84
N ALA A 765 -25.78 -3.54 -22.02
CA ALA A 765 -25.16 -4.53 -22.88
C ALA A 765 -24.54 -5.65 -22.04
N VAL A 766 -24.86 -6.89 -22.43
CA VAL A 766 -24.37 -8.10 -21.77
C VAL A 766 -23.57 -8.92 -22.76
N LEU A 767 -22.41 -9.38 -22.29
CA LEU A 767 -21.63 -10.40 -22.95
C LEU A 767 -21.98 -11.76 -22.37
N PRO A 768 -21.86 -12.82 -23.18
CA PRO A 768 -21.92 -14.18 -22.68
C PRO A 768 -20.77 -14.43 -21.67
N PRO A 769 -20.97 -15.29 -20.66
CA PRO A 769 -20.02 -15.45 -19.55
C PRO A 769 -18.70 -16.06 -20.05
N ILE A 770 -17.56 -15.45 -19.71
CA ILE A 770 -16.24 -15.84 -20.27
C ILE A 770 -15.82 -17.22 -19.78
N TYR A 771 -16.04 -17.49 -18.49
CA TYR A 771 -15.57 -18.71 -17.82
C TYR A 771 -16.63 -19.83 -17.80
N TYR A 772 -17.88 -19.50 -17.43
CA TYR A 772 -19.01 -20.45 -17.43
C TYR A 772 -19.82 -20.33 -18.73
N LYS A 773 -19.51 -21.14 -19.74
CA LYS A 773 -20.17 -21.01 -21.05
C LYS A 773 -21.50 -21.79 -21.07
N PRO A 774 -22.64 -21.16 -21.41
CA PRO A 774 -23.87 -21.88 -21.66
C PRO A 774 -23.64 -22.95 -22.72
N THR A 775 -24.10 -24.17 -22.46
CA THR A 775 -23.92 -25.34 -23.31
C THR A 775 -25.12 -25.59 -24.22
N ASN A 776 -26.27 -25.01 -23.87
CA ASN A 776 -27.52 -25.12 -24.60
C ASN A 776 -28.28 -23.78 -24.61
N VAL A 777 -29.35 -23.72 -25.41
CA VAL A 777 -30.18 -22.50 -25.58
C VAL A 777 -30.93 -22.12 -24.29
N GLY A 778 -31.38 -23.10 -23.50
CA GLY A 778 -32.11 -22.84 -22.25
C GLY A 778 -31.25 -22.10 -21.24
N GLU A 779 -30.04 -22.60 -20.98
CA GLU A 779 -29.05 -21.95 -20.11
C GLU A 779 -28.70 -20.52 -20.57
N TRP A 780 -28.63 -20.31 -21.89
CA TRP A 780 -28.38 -18.98 -22.44
C TRP A 780 -29.54 -18.02 -22.13
N VAL A 781 -30.79 -18.47 -22.30
CA VAL A 781 -31.97 -17.66 -21.98
C VAL A 781 -32.06 -17.37 -20.49
N ASP A 782 -31.80 -18.35 -19.63
CA ASP A 782 -31.81 -18.17 -18.18
C ASP A 782 -30.73 -17.17 -17.72
N TYR A 783 -29.52 -17.27 -18.28
CA TYR A 783 -28.47 -16.27 -18.05
C TYR A 783 -28.91 -14.86 -18.46
N MET A 784 -29.49 -14.70 -19.64
CA MET A 784 -29.98 -13.39 -20.08
C MET A 784 -31.13 -12.89 -19.18
N ARG A 785 -31.98 -13.80 -18.70
CA ARG A 785 -33.11 -13.50 -17.83
C ARG A 785 -32.67 -12.88 -16.51
N THR A 786 -31.53 -13.28 -15.92
CA THR A 786 -31.05 -12.69 -14.65
C THR A 786 -30.86 -11.17 -14.78
N PHE A 787 -30.35 -10.70 -15.92
CA PHE A 787 -30.18 -9.27 -16.20
C PHE A 787 -31.51 -8.55 -16.39
N THR A 788 -32.49 -9.21 -17.04
CA THR A 788 -33.85 -8.65 -17.15
C THR A 788 -34.56 -8.54 -15.81
N ILE A 789 -34.25 -9.41 -14.86
CA ILE A 789 -34.78 -9.33 -13.49
C ILE A 789 -34.08 -8.20 -12.72
N ALA A 790 -32.78 -8.02 -12.90
CA ALA A 790 -32.02 -6.95 -12.24
C ALA A 790 -32.35 -5.55 -12.78
N ALA A 791 -32.58 -5.42 -14.08
CA ALA A 791 -32.90 -4.15 -14.75
C ALA A 791 -34.18 -4.28 -15.61
N PRO A 792 -35.36 -4.49 -14.99
CA PRO A 792 -36.59 -4.82 -15.70
C PRO A 792 -37.12 -3.72 -16.62
N GLN A 793 -36.72 -2.46 -16.40
CA GLN A 793 -37.12 -1.29 -17.18
C GLN A 793 -36.11 -0.93 -18.28
N THR A 794 -35.00 -1.65 -18.36
CA THR A 794 -33.89 -1.30 -19.24
C THR A 794 -33.75 -2.34 -20.36
N PRO A 795 -33.83 -1.92 -21.63
CA PRO A 795 -33.53 -2.77 -22.78
C PRO A 795 -32.19 -3.50 -22.66
N LEU A 796 -32.19 -4.75 -23.12
CA LEU A 796 -31.05 -5.66 -23.12
C LEU A 796 -30.44 -5.75 -24.52
N TYR A 797 -29.16 -5.40 -24.61
CA TYR A 797 -28.27 -5.57 -25.75
C TYR A 797 -27.44 -6.83 -25.55
N TYR A 798 -27.49 -7.77 -26.49
CA TYR A 798 -26.55 -8.91 -26.46
C TYR A 798 -25.35 -8.65 -27.34
N TYR A 799 -24.15 -8.78 -26.79
CA TYR A 799 -22.90 -8.75 -27.55
C TYR A 799 -22.47 -10.17 -27.91
N HIS A 800 -22.44 -10.48 -29.20
CA HIS A 800 -22.04 -11.79 -29.73
C HIS A 800 -20.59 -11.80 -30.21
N ASN A 801 -19.87 -12.88 -29.87
CA ASN A 801 -18.52 -13.17 -30.35
C ASN A 801 -18.49 -14.61 -30.92
N ALA A 802 -17.87 -14.78 -32.10
CA ALA A 802 -17.84 -16.00 -32.91
C ALA A 802 -17.41 -17.29 -32.19
N LYS A 803 -16.63 -17.19 -31.10
CA LYS A 803 -16.01 -18.36 -30.42
C LYS A 803 -16.92 -19.12 -29.43
N ARG A 804 -18.26 -19.05 -29.58
CA ARG A 804 -19.21 -19.55 -28.56
C ARG A 804 -20.19 -20.60 -29.09
N VAL A 805 -20.50 -21.55 -28.20
CA VAL A 805 -20.89 -22.95 -28.52
C VAL A 805 -22.39 -23.13 -28.78
N VAL A 806 -23.23 -22.16 -28.38
CA VAL A 806 -24.70 -22.25 -28.57
C VAL A 806 -25.08 -21.85 -30.00
N ASP A 807 -26.00 -22.61 -30.60
CA ASP A 807 -26.66 -22.25 -31.86
C ASP A 807 -27.32 -20.87 -31.74
N ILE A 808 -26.65 -19.85 -32.28
CA ILE A 808 -27.02 -18.45 -32.07
C ILE A 808 -28.35 -18.10 -32.74
N MET A 809 -28.72 -18.77 -33.83
CA MET A 809 -30.01 -18.55 -34.49
C MET A 809 -31.15 -18.99 -33.58
N LYS A 810 -31.02 -20.18 -32.97
CA LYS A 810 -32.01 -20.68 -32.00
C LYS A 810 -32.01 -19.86 -30.72
N ALA A 811 -30.84 -19.46 -30.21
CA ALA A 811 -30.74 -18.63 -29.02
C ALA A 811 -31.43 -17.26 -29.20
N VAL A 812 -31.21 -16.60 -30.34
CA VAL A 812 -31.88 -15.33 -30.65
C VAL A 812 -33.39 -15.52 -30.81
N ALA A 813 -33.82 -16.56 -31.52
CA ALA A 813 -35.24 -16.86 -31.69
C ALA A 813 -35.95 -17.05 -30.33
N GLU A 814 -35.34 -17.82 -29.43
CA GLU A 814 -35.92 -18.10 -28.12
C GLU A 814 -35.82 -16.87 -27.20
N GLY A 815 -34.72 -16.12 -27.26
CA GLY A 815 -34.56 -14.86 -26.54
C GLY A 815 -35.63 -13.84 -26.91
N VAL A 816 -35.91 -13.63 -28.21
CA VAL A 816 -36.96 -12.70 -28.69
C VAL A 816 -38.34 -13.13 -28.18
N LYS A 817 -38.59 -14.43 -28.10
CA LYS A 817 -39.85 -15.00 -27.62
C LYS A 817 -40.02 -14.85 -26.11
N GLN A 818 -38.95 -15.04 -25.34
CA GLN A 818 -39.03 -15.15 -23.88
C GLN A 818 -38.64 -13.88 -23.11
N LEU A 819 -37.89 -12.96 -23.72
CA LEU A 819 -37.28 -11.81 -23.02
C LEU A 819 -37.79 -10.49 -23.62
N PRO A 820 -38.80 -9.84 -23.03
CA PRO A 820 -39.35 -8.58 -23.52
C PRO A 820 -38.31 -7.45 -23.64
N GLN A 821 -37.31 -7.45 -22.75
CA GLN A 821 -36.22 -6.48 -22.72
C GLN A 821 -35.24 -6.67 -23.88
N PHE A 822 -35.16 -7.86 -24.48
CA PHE A 822 -34.21 -8.13 -25.56
C PHE A 822 -34.56 -7.27 -26.78
N SER A 823 -33.66 -6.33 -27.09
CA SER A 823 -33.96 -5.23 -28.01
C SER A 823 -32.87 -4.99 -29.05
N ALA A 824 -31.65 -5.49 -28.81
CA ALA A 824 -30.59 -5.32 -29.78
C ALA A 824 -29.49 -6.38 -29.67
N PHE A 825 -28.74 -6.48 -30.75
CA PHE A 825 -27.72 -7.49 -30.97
C PHE A 825 -26.48 -6.85 -31.60
N LYS A 826 -25.35 -6.90 -30.92
CA LYS A 826 -24.05 -6.47 -31.46
C LYS A 826 -23.31 -7.70 -31.99
N PHE A 827 -23.11 -7.75 -33.29
CA PHE A 827 -22.44 -8.82 -34.02
C PHE A 827 -20.95 -8.48 -34.19
N ALA A 828 -20.10 -9.18 -33.44
CA ALA A 828 -18.64 -9.12 -33.54
C ALA A 828 -18.10 -10.47 -34.06
N ASP A 829 -18.60 -10.86 -35.23
CA ASP A 829 -18.18 -12.04 -36.00
C ASP A 829 -18.05 -11.59 -37.47
N SER A 830 -17.10 -12.17 -38.20
CA SER A 830 -16.86 -11.88 -39.62
C SER A 830 -17.82 -12.62 -40.56
N ASP A 831 -18.67 -13.51 -40.03
CA ASP A 831 -19.69 -14.23 -40.80
C ASP A 831 -20.86 -13.32 -41.22
N PHE A 832 -20.67 -12.59 -42.32
CA PHE A 832 -21.68 -11.68 -42.88
C PHE A 832 -22.98 -12.40 -43.30
N VAL A 833 -22.90 -13.67 -43.73
CA VAL A 833 -24.09 -14.44 -44.11
C VAL A 833 -24.97 -14.66 -42.89
N ARG A 834 -24.38 -15.06 -41.76
CA ARG A 834 -25.08 -15.22 -40.48
C ARG A 834 -25.66 -13.90 -39.99
N PHE A 835 -24.91 -12.81 -40.09
CA PHE A 835 -25.44 -11.48 -39.79
C PHE A 835 -26.68 -11.14 -40.64
N SER A 836 -26.60 -11.33 -41.96
CA SER A 836 -27.70 -11.06 -42.89
C SER A 836 -28.93 -11.92 -42.57
N LEU A 837 -28.76 -13.20 -42.22
CA LEU A 837 -29.85 -14.09 -41.82
C LEU A 837 -30.50 -13.64 -40.51
N LEU A 838 -29.71 -13.26 -39.51
CA LEU A 838 -30.22 -12.72 -38.25
C LEU A 838 -31.00 -11.42 -38.47
N GLN A 839 -30.45 -10.48 -39.23
CA GLN A 839 -31.10 -9.22 -39.59
C GLN A 839 -32.41 -9.46 -40.36
N LYS A 840 -32.41 -10.37 -41.34
CA LYS A 840 -33.60 -10.69 -42.14
C LYS A 840 -34.71 -11.30 -41.29
N ASN A 841 -34.37 -12.19 -40.37
CA ASN A 841 -35.36 -12.94 -39.57
C ASN A 841 -35.84 -12.16 -38.34
N PHE A 842 -35.00 -11.32 -37.75
CA PHE A 842 -35.27 -10.69 -36.45
C PHE A 842 -35.14 -9.15 -36.46
N GLY A 843 -34.77 -8.51 -37.58
CA GLY A 843 -34.53 -7.07 -37.67
C GLY A 843 -35.75 -6.18 -37.44
N LYS A 844 -36.96 -6.77 -37.39
CA LYS A 844 -38.19 -6.08 -36.95
C LYS A 844 -38.35 -6.06 -35.43
N GLN A 845 -37.75 -7.02 -34.71
CA GLN A 845 -37.83 -7.13 -33.25
C GLN A 845 -36.55 -6.66 -32.54
N LEU A 846 -35.40 -6.72 -33.21
CA LEU A 846 -34.09 -6.39 -32.67
C LEU A 846 -33.36 -5.40 -33.57
N LYS A 847 -32.61 -4.50 -32.94
CA LYS A 847 -31.64 -3.66 -33.65
C LYS A 847 -30.29 -4.37 -33.75
N PHE A 848 -29.74 -4.50 -34.95
CA PHE A 848 -28.43 -5.12 -35.14
C PHE A 848 -27.34 -4.07 -35.34
N PHE A 849 -26.20 -4.29 -34.67
CA PHE A 849 -25.00 -3.48 -34.76
C PHE A 849 -23.88 -4.37 -35.28
N MET A 850 -23.24 -3.97 -36.37
CA MET A 850 -22.05 -4.64 -36.89
C MET A 850 -20.82 -3.98 -36.28
N SER A 851 -19.84 -4.77 -35.86
CA SER A 851 -18.66 -4.25 -35.12
C SER A 851 -17.33 -4.91 -35.50
N SER A 852 -17.26 -5.54 -36.66
CA SER A 852 -15.98 -5.97 -37.23
C SER A 852 -15.31 -4.81 -37.98
N GLU A 853 -13.98 -4.77 -37.94
CA GLU A 853 -13.18 -4.07 -38.95
C GLU A 853 -13.45 -4.58 -40.37
#